data_AF-M7N7U6-F1
#
_entry.id   AF-M7N7U6-F1
#
_cell.length_a   1.000
_cell.length_b   1.000
_cell.length_c   1.000
_cell.angle_alpha   90.00
_cell.angle_beta   90.00
_cell.angle_gamma   90.00
#
_symmetry.space_group_name_H-M   'P 1'
#
loop_
_entity.id
_entity.type
_entity.pdbx_description
1 polymer ?
#
loop_
_entity_poly.entity_id
_entity_poly.type
_entity_poly.pdbx_seq_one_letter_code
_entity_poly.pdbx_strand_id
1 'polypeptide(L)'
;MKFWTIIRFELAYQLRQGATWIYLGLALLFPLFFSAIGNPSDSSVFLNAPSFLIFVTVFTSVLWLLTAGAIAGHAAARDVHTRMHALTYTAPVHKAAYLGGRFAAAFLLNALLHLAIPLSFYASFTLRSVDPALLGPFRPEAVLTTYGYLSLPLAFIGTAWQFSAAVLERNAIVAYIASILLFPVAFPIMGTLAGKLSGNWELVKLIDPLGITLIGGLDTWTSYEKNNRLLELEGSFLWNRLIWLSLAVGALAVAYLRFQFVHAVSSPWWSRIRFRKNGPSPLAVPVNTREGAALLVPPLTPSFGLATGLRQTAAIAGSSFRMIAKSRGGLLIVGLLTAQMILFAVEYLEFRGGPQYPTVMNLLGMLTAPLRDSQTPLLIIPVLIVFYAGELVWRERDWGMHSLSDTAPVSEWSLLLGKFCGLAGIVLVWLGFLLLAGLLIPLSMGYQQLQPGVLLQALFGFQLVEYLLFALLALVVHVLVNQKYLGHGAMLLIYLVLVFPAKIGLEHKLLIYASDPGWSYTDMRGFDPHLGPWLWFKGYWLAWALLLAVGGRLLWMRSATPSLRMRLQLARQRLSRFTLAVAAVALGGIGLTGGYIYYNTNVLNAYTTAAERTERNARYELQYGRYKHLPQPLLRAVSLQLDLHPSQRKADVQATYLLVNESGQAIDTLHLATAEGVITSDLHLDRPFTPLLEDRVLGHNLYRLERPLQPGDSLRLSFRVQYQAQGFSHSGIRASVIQNGSYLINYEWLPGIGYQPQRELRDNGQRQQYGLGPWSMPSLYDSTRTWQIMPGQELIDFEAVVSTEEGQLAVGPGQLLRHWTEGGRPLLSLCYQRAHPQYLLLFLRSLCYP
;
A
#
# COMPACT_ATOMS: atom_id res chain seq x y z
N MET A 1 31.43 26.24 -27.68
CA MET A 1 30.75 24.96 -28.04
C MET A 1 29.37 25.27 -28.61
N LYS A 2 28.93 24.58 -29.67
CA LYS A 2 27.59 24.76 -30.26
C LYS A 2 26.54 23.98 -29.44
N PHE A 3 25.32 24.52 -29.32
CA PHE A 3 24.20 23.94 -28.57
C PHE A 3 23.97 22.44 -28.85
N TRP A 4 23.96 22.05 -30.13
CA TRP A 4 23.81 20.66 -30.57
C TRP A 4 24.92 19.71 -30.11
N THR A 5 26.16 20.21 -30.00
CA THR A 5 27.28 19.40 -29.51
C THR A 5 27.08 19.03 -28.04
N ILE A 6 26.54 19.95 -27.24
CA ILE A 6 26.24 19.73 -25.83
C ILE A 6 25.12 18.71 -25.68
N ILE A 7 24.06 18.83 -26.49
CA ILE A 7 22.95 17.86 -26.49
C ILE A 7 23.48 16.45 -26.82
N ARG A 8 24.23 16.32 -27.93
CA ARG A 8 24.77 15.03 -28.36
C ARG A 8 25.69 14.42 -27.31
N PHE A 9 26.56 15.23 -26.70
CA PHE A 9 27.45 14.76 -25.64
C PHE A 9 26.67 14.29 -24.41
N GLU A 10 25.70 15.06 -23.96
CA GLU A 10 24.91 14.74 -22.77
C GLU A 10 24.04 13.49 -22.99
N LEU A 11 23.41 13.36 -24.17
CA LEU A 11 22.67 12.15 -24.55
C LEU A 11 23.59 10.92 -24.61
N ALA A 12 24.73 11.02 -25.29
CA ALA A 12 25.68 9.91 -25.38
C ALA A 12 26.22 9.51 -24.00
N TYR A 13 26.41 10.48 -23.12
CA TYR A 13 26.83 10.23 -21.74
C TYR A 13 25.76 9.48 -20.95
N GLN A 14 24.50 9.95 -20.97
CA GLN A 14 23.40 9.32 -20.24
C GLN A 14 23.12 7.91 -20.77
N LEU A 15 23.09 7.70 -22.09
CA LEU A 15 22.87 6.38 -22.69
C LEU A 15 23.98 5.35 -22.38
N ARG A 16 25.18 5.80 -21.99
CA ARG A 16 26.25 4.90 -21.52
C ARG A 16 26.09 4.51 -20.06
N GLN A 17 25.18 5.13 -19.32
CA GLN A 17 24.93 4.78 -17.92
C GLN A 17 23.96 3.60 -17.83
N GLY A 18 24.33 2.58 -17.05
CA GLY A 18 23.42 1.45 -16.78
C GLY A 18 22.10 1.88 -16.12
N ALA A 19 22.10 2.99 -15.38
CA ALA A 19 20.90 3.54 -14.74
C ALA A 19 19.79 3.90 -15.74
N THR A 20 20.13 4.54 -16.87
CA THR A 20 19.16 4.94 -17.90
C THR A 20 18.41 3.74 -18.48
N TRP A 21 19.10 2.62 -18.70
CA TRP A 21 18.50 1.38 -19.19
C TRP A 21 17.61 0.69 -18.16
N ILE A 22 17.93 0.83 -16.87
CA ILE A 22 17.06 0.35 -15.78
C ILE A 22 15.79 1.19 -15.71
N TYR A 23 15.89 2.52 -15.86
CA TYR A 23 14.71 3.39 -15.90
C TYR A 23 13.83 3.09 -17.11
N LEU A 24 14.44 2.81 -18.27
CA LEU A 24 13.70 2.31 -19.44
C LEU A 24 13.04 0.96 -19.14
N GLY A 25 13.77 0.03 -18.53
CA GLY A 25 13.22 -1.25 -18.07
C GLY A 25 12.02 -1.08 -17.16
N LEU A 26 12.06 -0.16 -16.19
CA LEU A 26 10.94 0.14 -15.31
C LEU A 26 9.73 0.73 -16.08
N ALA A 27 9.99 1.67 -16.99
CA ALA A 27 8.97 2.28 -17.84
C ALA A 27 8.32 1.29 -18.82
N LEU A 28 9.02 0.21 -19.18
CA LEU A 28 8.49 -0.88 -20.01
C LEU A 28 7.80 -1.97 -19.18
N LEU A 29 8.43 -2.41 -18.09
CA LEU A 29 7.99 -3.55 -17.31
C LEU A 29 6.68 -3.25 -16.57
N PHE A 30 6.50 -2.05 -16.02
CA PHE A 30 5.28 -1.75 -15.27
C PHE A 30 4.02 -1.81 -16.16
N PRO A 31 3.94 -1.13 -17.33
CA PRO A 31 2.79 -1.26 -18.21
C PRO A 31 2.59 -2.68 -18.75
N LEU A 32 3.67 -3.39 -19.10
CA LEU A 32 3.63 -4.81 -19.50
C LEU A 32 3.05 -5.69 -18.39
N PHE A 33 3.47 -5.48 -17.15
CA PHE A 33 3.02 -6.22 -15.99
C PHE A 33 1.57 -5.89 -15.63
N PHE A 34 1.22 -4.61 -15.62
CA PHE A 34 -0.12 -4.14 -15.28
C PHE A 34 -1.16 -4.71 -16.27
N SER A 35 -0.89 -4.62 -17.56
CA SER A 35 -1.75 -5.17 -18.61
C SER A 35 -1.81 -6.70 -18.61
N ALA A 36 -0.74 -7.40 -18.21
CA ALA A 36 -0.74 -8.86 -18.12
C ALA A 36 -1.67 -9.40 -17.02
N ILE A 37 -2.00 -8.59 -16.01
CA ILE A 37 -2.67 -9.03 -14.77
C ILE A 37 -3.88 -8.17 -14.40
N GLY A 38 -4.17 -7.12 -15.17
CA GLY A 38 -5.42 -6.39 -15.13
C GLY A 38 -6.49 -7.17 -15.87
N ASN A 39 -7.48 -7.70 -15.16
CA ASN A 39 -8.74 -8.08 -15.78
C ASN A 39 -9.71 -6.92 -15.57
N PRO A 40 -10.51 -6.53 -16.58
CA PRO A 40 -11.57 -5.56 -16.37
C PRO A 40 -12.55 -6.17 -15.37
N SER A 41 -12.86 -5.45 -14.30
CA SER A 41 -13.98 -5.80 -13.41
C SER A 41 -15.32 -5.80 -14.15
N ASP A 42 -15.37 -5.15 -15.32
CA ASP A 42 -16.52 -5.03 -16.21
C ASP A 42 -16.13 -5.46 -17.64
N SER A 43 -16.69 -6.57 -18.14
CA SER A 43 -16.40 -7.07 -19.50
C SER A 43 -16.84 -6.14 -20.61
N SER A 44 -17.65 -5.13 -20.30
CA SER A 44 -18.04 -4.14 -21.30
C SER A 44 -16.93 -3.13 -21.62
N VAL A 45 -15.79 -3.18 -20.93
CA VAL A 45 -14.60 -2.35 -21.21
C VAL A 45 -13.45 -3.22 -21.74
N PHE A 46 -12.95 -2.90 -22.93
CA PHE A 46 -11.83 -3.61 -23.55
C PHE A 46 -10.51 -3.36 -22.81
N LEU A 47 -9.63 -4.36 -22.80
CA LEU A 47 -8.32 -4.27 -22.13
C LEU A 47 -7.40 -3.19 -22.72
N ASN A 48 -7.50 -2.94 -24.03
CA ASN A 48 -6.74 -1.93 -24.76
C ASN A 48 -7.52 -0.60 -24.93
N ALA A 49 -8.57 -0.39 -24.13
CA ALA A 49 -9.37 0.83 -24.19
C ALA A 49 -8.54 2.09 -23.86
N PRO A 50 -8.89 3.26 -24.44
CA PRO A 50 -8.24 4.54 -24.14
C PRO A 50 -8.23 4.87 -22.65
N SER A 51 -9.30 4.54 -21.92
CA SER A 51 -9.39 4.75 -20.46
C SER A 51 -8.30 4.00 -19.68
N PHE A 52 -8.02 2.74 -20.01
CA PHE A 52 -6.92 1.97 -19.39
C PHE A 52 -5.55 2.55 -19.76
N LEU A 53 -5.37 3.00 -21.00
CA LEU A 53 -4.13 3.64 -21.42
C LEU A 53 -3.86 4.93 -20.61
N ILE A 54 -4.89 5.75 -20.36
CA ILE A 54 -4.79 6.94 -19.51
C ILE A 54 -4.40 6.53 -18.09
N PHE A 55 -5.11 5.56 -17.50
CA PHE A 55 -4.82 5.08 -16.14
C PHE A 55 -3.36 4.61 -15.98
N VAL A 56 -2.92 3.71 -16.87
CA VAL A 56 -1.55 3.18 -16.86
C VAL A 56 -0.53 4.28 -17.06
N THR A 57 -0.82 5.24 -17.94
CA THR A 57 0.06 6.38 -18.18
C THR A 57 0.23 7.23 -16.94
N VAL A 58 -0.85 7.66 -16.29
CA VAL A 58 -0.78 8.49 -15.07
C VAL A 58 -0.04 7.74 -13.95
N PHE A 59 -0.37 6.47 -13.72
CA PHE A 59 0.24 5.69 -12.65
C PHE A 59 1.74 5.43 -12.89
N THR A 60 2.13 5.11 -14.12
CA THR A 60 3.55 4.94 -14.48
C THR A 60 4.29 6.27 -14.40
N SER A 61 3.63 7.40 -14.72
CA SER A 61 4.22 8.74 -14.65
C SER A 61 4.59 9.14 -13.22
N VAL A 62 3.79 8.73 -12.22
CA VAL A 62 4.13 8.89 -10.81
C VAL A 62 5.45 8.19 -10.46
N LEU A 63 5.63 6.94 -10.90
CA LEU A 63 6.87 6.20 -10.69
C LEU A 63 8.04 6.83 -11.47
N TRP A 64 7.77 7.28 -12.70
CA TRP A 64 8.76 7.96 -13.53
C TRP A 64 9.30 9.21 -12.86
N LEU A 65 8.48 10.05 -12.21
CA LEU A 65 8.93 11.28 -11.54
C LEU A 65 10.13 11.03 -10.63
N LEU A 66 10.11 9.93 -9.86
CA LEU A 66 11.19 9.54 -8.95
C LEU A 66 12.51 9.28 -9.71
N THR A 67 12.42 8.68 -10.89
CA THR A 67 13.59 8.37 -11.75
C THR A 67 14.02 9.55 -12.62
N ALA A 68 13.08 10.40 -13.03
CA ALA A 68 13.31 11.57 -13.86
C ALA A 68 14.22 12.59 -13.19
N GLY A 69 14.06 12.76 -11.87
CA GLY A 69 14.92 13.60 -11.04
C GLY A 69 16.39 13.18 -11.11
N ALA A 70 16.70 11.90 -11.31
CA ALA A 70 18.06 11.43 -11.50
C ALA A 70 18.67 11.98 -12.79
N ILE A 71 17.96 11.84 -13.91
CA ILE A 71 18.40 12.28 -15.24
C ILE A 71 18.55 13.81 -15.25
N ALA A 72 17.51 14.53 -14.81
CA ALA A 72 17.49 15.98 -14.77
C ALA A 72 18.54 16.54 -13.80
N GLY A 73 18.66 15.95 -12.61
CA GLY A 73 19.64 16.33 -11.59
C GLY A 73 21.08 16.12 -12.03
N HIS A 74 21.38 15.00 -12.71
CA HIS A 74 22.71 14.78 -13.28
C HIS A 74 23.03 15.76 -14.38
N ALA A 75 22.12 15.97 -15.33
CA ALA A 75 22.34 16.93 -16.41
C ALA A 75 22.58 18.35 -15.86
N ALA A 76 21.88 18.73 -14.78
CA ALA A 76 22.00 20.04 -14.15
C ALA A 76 23.30 20.22 -13.34
N ALA A 77 23.65 19.24 -12.49
CA ALA A 77 24.64 19.41 -11.43
C ALA A 77 25.90 18.53 -11.56
N ARG A 78 26.03 17.70 -12.61
CA ARG A 78 27.17 16.77 -12.79
C ARG A 78 28.52 17.48 -12.68
N ASP A 79 28.70 18.64 -13.31
CA ASP A 79 30.00 19.30 -13.34
C ASP A 79 30.42 19.81 -11.95
N VAL A 80 29.45 20.18 -11.11
CA VAL A 80 29.72 20.55 -9.72
C VAL A 80 30.09 19.29 -8.92
N HIS A 81 29.31 18.21 -9.05
CA HIS A 81 29.53 16.96 -8.34
C HIS A 81 30.87 16.29 -8.68
N THR A 82 31.24 16.30 -9.96
CA THR A 82 32.50 15.75 -10.46
C THR A 82 33.68 16.72 -10.33
N ARG A 83 33.46 17.92 -9.77
CA ARG A 83 34.43 19.02 -9.69
C ARG A 83 34.98 19.50 -11.05
N MET A 84 34.38 19.07 -12.15
CA MET A 84 34.69 19.50 -13.51
C MET A 84 34.27 20.94 -13.82
N HIS A 85 33.41 21.54 -13.01
CA HIS A 85 32.92 22.91 -13.20
C HIS A 85 34.03 23.96 -13.30
N ALA A 86 35.19 23.74 -12.66
CA ALA A 86 36.35 24.63 -12.80
C ALA A 86 36.87 24.70 -14.24
N LEU A 87 36.77 23.60 -14.99
CA LEU A 87 37.19 23.50 -16.39
C LEU A 87 36.05 23.83 -17.36
N THR A 88 34.81 23.41 -17.05
CA THR A 88 33.67 23.66 -17.95
C THR A 88 33.18 25.10 -17.88
N TYR A 89 33.31 25.79 -16.74
CA TYR A 89 32.83 27.17 -16.59
C TYR A 89 33.78 28.21 -17.20
N THR A 90 35.04 27.85 -17.40
CA THR A 90 36.05 28.68 -18.08
C THR A 90 36.04 28.49 -19.59
N ALA A 91 35.28 27.51 -20.11
CA ALA A 91 35.17 27.29 -21.54
C ALA A 91 34.37 28.42 -22.22
N PRO A 92 34.72 28.81 -23.47
CA PRO A 92 34.00 29.84 -24.21
C PRO A 92 32.65 29.31 -24.72
N VAL A 93 31.69 29.19 -23.80
CA VAL A 93 30.34 28.67 -24.07
C VAL A 93 29.32 29.66 -23.52
N HIS A 94 28.37 30.06 -24.37
CA HIS A 94 27.27 30.90 -23.93
C HIS A 94 26.35 30.14 -22.96
N LYS A 95 25.85 30.87 -21.96
CA LYS A 95 24.97 30.36 -20.92
C LYS A 95 23.74 29.63 -21.47
N ALA A 96 23.11 30.18 -22.52
CA ALA A 96 21.96 29.57 -23.18
C ALA A 96 22.32 28.25 -23.86
N ALA A 97 23.49 28.17 -24.50
CA ALA A 97 23.97 26.93 -25.11
C ALA A 97 24.28 25.86 -24.03
N TYR A 98 24.91 26.27 -22.93
CA TYR A 98 25.29 25.37 -21.84
C TYR A 98 24.08 24.81 -21.08
N LEU A 99 23.23 25.67 -20.51
CA LEU A 99 22.05 25.22 -19.75
C LEU A 99 21.00 24.62 -20.67
N GLY A 100 20.68 25.31 -21.77
CA GLY A 100 19.64 24.87 -22.70
C GLY A 100 19.98 23.54 -23.34
N GLY A 101 21.25 23.31 -23.72
CA GLY A 101 21.66 22.04 -24.32
C GLY A 101 21.54 20.86 -23.35
N ARG A 102 21.90 21.07 -22.07
CA ARG A 102 21.76 20.04 -21.03
C ARG A 102 20.32 19.75 -20.66
N PHE A 103 19.51 20.80 -20.53
CA PHE A 103 18.07 20.67 -20.32
C PHE A 103 17.40 19.93 -21.47
N ALA A 104 17.68 20.32 -22.72
CA ALA A 104 17.11 19.68 -23.91
C ALA A 104 17.47 18.19 -23.98
N ALA A 105 18.71 17.82 -23.65
CA ALA A 105 19.12 16.42 -23.58
C ALA A 105 18.37 15.64 -22.49
N ALA A 106 18.25 16.22 -21.28
CA ALA A 106 17.50 15.59 -20.18
C ALA A 106 16.02 15.43 -20.52
N PHE A 107 15.40 16.47 -21.09
CA PHE A 107 14.00 16.45 -21.51
C PHE A 107 13.77 15.43 -22.62
N LEU A 108 14.62 15.39 -23.64
CA LEU A 108 14.48 14.43 -24.74
C LEU A 108 14.59 12.99 -24.24
N LEU A 109 15.53 12.71 -23.33
CA LEU A 109 15.66 11.37 -22.74
C LEU A 109 14.43 11.00 -21.91
N ASN A 110 13.93 11.92 -21.08
CA ASN A 110 12.72 11.72 -20.29
C ASN A 110 11.45 11.56 -21.15
N ALA A 111 11.34 12.31 -22.25
CA ALA A 111 10.24 12.17 -23.21
C ALA A 111 10.27 10.81 -23.89
N LEU A 112 11.45 10.31 -24.27
CA LEU A 112 11.62 8.95 -24.82
C LEU A 112 11.27 7.86 -23.80
N LEU A 113 11.64 8.03 -22.53
CA LEU A 113 11.23 7.12 -21.46
C LEU A 113 9.70 7.10 -21.29
N HIS A 114 9.05 8.26 -21.39
CA HIS A 114 7.59 8.33 -21.38
C HIS A 114 6.94 7.69 -22.60
N LEU A 115 7.54 7.82 -23.77
CA LEU A 115 7.05 7.18 -25.00
C LEU A 115 7.07 5.65 -24.88
N ALA A 116 7.98 5.10 -24.08
CA ALA A 116 8.02 3.68 -23.79
C ALA A 116 6.75 3.15 -23.09
N ILE A 117 6.00 4.01 -22.38
CA ILE A 117 4.80 3.63 -21.63
C ILE A 117 3.64 3.17 -22.54
N PRO A 118 3.14 3.99 -23.49
CA PRO A 118 2.10 3.53 -24.42
C PRO A 118 2.60 2.39 -25.32
N LEU A 119 3.88 2.40 -25.73
CA LEU A 119 4.45 1.33 -26.55
C LEU A 119 4.45 -0.02 -25.81
N SER A 120 4.86 -0.03 -24.55
CA SER A 120 4.86 -1.24 -23.72
C SER A 120 3.44 -1.70 -23.38
N PHE A 121 2.51 -0.77 -23.14
CA PHE A 121 1.10 -1.10 -22.94
C PHE A 121 0.54 -1.88 -24.13
N TYR A 122 0.75 -1.43 -25.36
CA TYR A 122 0.26 -2.17 -26.53
C TYR A 122 1.09 -3.41 -26.87
N ALA A 123 2.41 -3.37 -26.66
CA ALA A 123 3.27 -4.55 -26.84
C ALA A 123 2.82 -5.72 -25.94
N SER A 124 2.26 -5.43 -24.75
CA SER A 124 1.76 -6.46 -23.84
C SER A 124 0.74 -7.40 -24.48
N PHE A 125 -0.16 -6.87 -25.31
CA PHE A 125 -1.22 -7.65 -25.96
C PHE A 125 -0.70 -8.50 -27.12
N THR A 126 0.48 -8.17 -27.65
CA THR A 126 1.16 -8.98 -28.67
C THR A 126 2.05 -10.07 -28.07
N LEU A 127 2.66 -9.78 -26.92
CA LEU A 127 3.52 -10.73 -26.20
C LEU A 127 2.70 -11.78 -25.44
N ARG A 128 1.43 -11.51 -25.18
CA ARG A 128 0.51 -12.40 -24.46
C ARG A 128 -0.56 -12.95 -25.41
N SER A 129 -0.91 -14.22 -25.24
CA SER A 129 -2.16 -14.78 -25.76
C SER A 129 -3.35 -14.24 -24.94
N VAL A 130 -3.84 -13.05 -25.31
CA VAL A 130 -5.09 -12.49 -24.79
C VAL A 130 -6.24 -13.00 -25.64
N ASP A 131 -7.38 -13.32 -25.03
CA ASP A 131 -8.59 -13.62 -25.79
C ASP A 131 -8.96 -12.42 -26.69
N PRO A 132 -9.06 -12.61 -28.03
CA PRO A 132 -9.45 -11.55 -28.94
C PRO A 132 -10.77 -10.86 -28.57
N ALA A 133 -11.69 -11.55 -27.88
CA ALA A 133 -12.96 -10.97 -27.44
C ALA A 133 -12.80 -9.85 -26.39
N LEU A 134 -11.68 -9.83 -25.66
CA LEU A 134 -11.37 -8.81 -24.64
C LEU A 134 -10.61 -7.60 -25.22
N LEU A 135 -10.24 -7.65 -26.50
CA LEU A 135 -9.50 -6.59 -27.18
C LEU A 135 -10.41 -5.85 -28.16
N GLY A 136 -10.46 -4.52 -28.00
CA GLY A 136 -11.06 -3.63 -28.97
C GLY A 136 -10.12 -3.36 -30.15
N PRO A 137 -10.56 -2.59 -31.16
CA PRO A 137 -9.70 -2.17 -32.25
C PRO A 137 -8.52 -1.34 -31.74
N PHE A 138 -7.32 -1.54 -32.32
CA PHE A 138 -6.17 -0.70 -32.03
C PHE A 138 -6.44 0.74 -32.52
N ARG A 139 -6.40 1.70 -31.59
CA ARG A 139 -6.65 3.12 -31.87
C ARG A 139 -5.33 3.92 -31.77
N PRO A 140 -4.65 4.22 -32.89
CA PRO A 140 -3.44 5.03 -32.86
C PRO A 140 -3.72 6.45 -32.34
N GLU A 141 -4.94 6.99 -32.54
CA GLU A 141 -5.31 8.29 -32.01
C GLU A 141 -5.24 8.33 -30.48
N ALA A 142 -5.61 7.24 -29.80
CA ALA A 142 -5.54 7.14 -28.34
C ALA A 142 -4.10 7.21 -27.83
N VAL A 143 -3.15 6.60 -28.55
CA VAL A 143 -1.70 6.71 -28.26
C VAL A 143 -1.22 8.14 -28.45
N LEU A 144 -1.54 8.75 -29.59
CA LEU A 144 -1.07 10.09 -29.94
C LEU A 144 -1.60 11.16 -28.98
N THR A 145 -2.89 11.11 -28.66
CA THR A 145 -3.53 12.05 -27.71
C THR A 145 -3.00 11.85 -26.29
N THR A 146 -2.91 10.61 -25.81
CA THR A 146 -2.38 10.33 -24.45
C THR A 146 -0.91 10.70 -24.33
N TYR A 147 -0.10 10.42 -25.36
CA TYR A 147 1.31 10.83 -25.33
C TYR A 147 1.46 12.35 -25.46
N GLY A 148 0.81 12.96 -26.45
CA GLY A 148 0.95 14.38 -26.77
C GLY A 148 0.35 15.34 -25.75
N TYR A 149 -0.80 14.99 -25.14
CA TYR A 149 -1.53 15.90 -24.25
C TYR A 149 -1.33 15.60 -22.76
N LEU A 150 -0.89 14.39 -22.41
CA LEU A 150 -0.64 13.99 -21.04
C LEU A 150 0.86 13.72 -20.79
N SER A 151 1.46 12.75 -21.48
CA SER A 151 2.84 12.32 -21.17
C SER A 151 3.91 13.37 -21.49
N LEU A 152 3.90 13.95 -22.70
CA LEU A 152 4.93 14.86 -23.16
C LEU A 152 4.94 16.19 -22.38
N PRO A 153 3.78 16.84 -22.12
CA PRO A 153 3.74 18.03 -21.26
C PRO A 153 4.21 17.72 -19.85
N LEU A 154 3.82 16.57 -19.28
CA LEU A 154 4.27 16.16 -17.95
C LEU A 154 5.78 15.90 -17.91
N ALA A 155 6.35 15.26 -18.93
CA ALA A 155 7.78 15.06 -19.07
C ALA A 155 8.53 16.40 -19.09
N PHE A 156 7.99 17.41 -19.76
CA PHE A 156 8.53 18.77 -19.78
C PHE A 156 8.43 19.44 -18.41
N ILE A 157 7.25 19.45 -17.80
CA ILE A 157 6.99 20.07 -16.49
C ILE A 157 7.91 19.47 -15.43
N GLY A 158 7.92 18.15 -15.31
CA GLY A 158 8.76 17.42 -14.35
C GLY A 158 10.23 17.71 -14.56
N THR A 159 10.73 17.56 -15.80
CA THR A 159 12.15 17.80 -16.11
C THR A 159 12.55 19.26 -15.85
N ALA A 160 11.71 20.23 -16.22
CA ALA A 160 11.98 21.65 -16.01
C ALA A 160 12.10 21.98 -14.52
N TRP A 161 11.16 21.48 -13.71
CA TRP A 161 11.15 21.73 -12.27
C TRP A 161 12.37 21.09 -11.59
N GLN A 162 12.63 19.82 -11.91
CA GLN A 162 13.75 19.05 -11.36
C GLN A 162 15.10 19.65 -11.75
N PHE A 163 15.28 19.98 -13.03
CA PHE A 163 16.50 20.58 -13.56
C PHE A 163 16.74 21.95 -12.93
N SER A 164 15.73 22.82 -12.89
CA SER A 164 15.83 24.14 -12.28
C SER A 164 16.21 24.08 -10.80
N ALA A 165 15.59 23.18 -10.03
CA ALA A 165 15.93 22.99 -8.63
C ALA A 165 17.39 22.55 -8.44
N ALA A 166 17.87 21.58 -9.23
CA ALA A 166 19.25 21.12 -9.18
C ALA A 166 20.27 22.18 -9.66
N VAL A 167 19.91 23.02 -10.64
CA VAL A 167 20.77 24.14 -11.09
C VAL A 167 20.91 25.20 -9.99
N LEU A 168 19.80 25.58 -9.35
CA LEU A 168 19.78 26.62 -8.32
C LEU A 168 20.58 26.22 -7.08
N GLU A 169 20.40 24.98 -6.61
CA GLU A 169 21.10 24.45 -5.44
C GLU A 169 22.45 23.81 -5.76
N ARG A 170 22.79 23.69 -7.05
CA ARG A 170 24.01 23.02 -7.55
C ARG A 170 24.18 21.59 -7.01
N ASN A 171 23.06 20.91 -6.75
CA ASN A 171 23.04 19.59 -6.14
C ASN A 171 21.97 18.72 -6.81
N ALA A 172 22.42 17.59 -7.38
CA ALA A 172 21.55 16.64 -8.05
C ALA A 172 20.48 16.04 -7.12
N ILE A 173 20.74 15.97 -5.80
CA ILE A 173 19.78 15.47 -4.80
C ILE A 173 18.50 16.33 -4.77
N VAL A 174 18.62 17.63 -5.03
CA VAL A 174 17.48 18.56 -4.96
C VAL A 174 16.49 18.29 -6.11
N ALA A 175 16.93 17.71 -7.23
CA ALA A 175 16.03 17.25 -8.28
C ALA A 175 15.10 16.11 -7.78
N TYR A 176 15.59 15.22 -6.92
CA TYR A 176 14.73 14.18 -6.31
C TYR A 176 13.72 14.80 -5.34
N ILE A 177 14.14 15.77 -4.52
CA ILE A 177 13.22 16.49 -3.63
C ILE A 177 12.16 17.23 -4.45
N ALA A 178 12.53 17.86 -5.57
CA ALA A 178 11.58 18.48 -6.49
C ALA A 178 10.60 17.48 -7.11
N SER A 179 11.09 16.30 -7.49
CA SER A 179 10.24 15.19 -7.99
C SER A 179 9.25 14.75 -6.94
N ILE A 180 9.73 14.62 -5.70
CA ILE A 180 8.90 14.24 -4.59
C ILE A 180 7.91 15.34 -4.30
N LEU A 181 8.25 16.64 -4.27
CA LEU A 181 7.27 17.70 -3.98
C LEU A 181 6.11 17.75 -4.99
N LEU A 182 6.32 17.35 -6.25
CA LEU A 182 5.22 17.21 -7.22
C LEU A 182 4.24 16.08 -6.86
N PHE A 183 4.63 15.12 -6.01
CA PHE A 183 3.85 13.93 -5.68
C PHE A 183 2.85 14.11 -4.50
N PRO A 184 3.22 14.52 -3.26
CA PRO A 184 2.30 14.87 -2.18
C PRO A 184 1.42 16.07 -2.49
N VAL A 185 1.88 17.00 -3.34
CA VAL A 185 1.04 18.11 -3.79
C VAL A 185 -0.05 17.65 -4.75
N ALA A 186 0.17 16.53 -5.46
CA ALA A 186 -0.80 16.00 -6.41
C ALA A 186 -1.78 15.02 -5.74
N PHE A 187 -1.32 13.95 -5.11
CA PHE A 187 -2.23 12.84 -4.79
C PHE A 187 -3.19 13.13 -3.60
N PRO A 188 -2.71 13.42 -2.37
CA PRO A 188 -3.61 13.67 -1.25
C PRO A 188 -4.28 15.05 -1.29
N ILE A 189 -3.59 16.11 -1.73
CA ILE A 189 -4.15 17.48 -1.71
C ILE A 189 -5.35 17.60 -2.64
N MET A 190 -5.36 16.89 -3.78
CA MET A 190 -6.46 16.93 -4.72
C MET A 190 -7.70 16.18 -4.25
N GLY A 191 -7.54 15.01 -3.63
CA GLY A 191 -8.66 14.27 -3.04
C GLY A 191 -9.36 15.08 -1.93
N THR A 192 -8.58 15.77 -1.10
CA THR A 192 -9.12 16.60 -0.01
C THR A 192 -9.65 17.95 -0.48
N LEU A 193 -9.02 18.59 -1.46
CA LEU A 193 -9.55 19.81 -2.10
C LEU A 193 -10.85 19.51 -2.84
N ALA A 194 -11.01 18.33 -3.43
CA ALA A 194 -12.27 17.92 -4.06
C ALA A 194 -13.43 17.80 -3.07
N GLY A 195 -13.18 17.23 -1.88
CA GLY A 195 -14.18 17.18 -0.81
C GLY A 195 -14.53 18.57 -0.26
N LYS A 196 -13.51 19.41 -0.01
CA LYS A 196 -13.70 20.76 0.57
C LYS A 196 -14.27 21.78 -0.42
N LEU A 197 -13.87 21.70 -1.68
CA LEU A 197 -14.37 22.53 -2.77
C LEU A 197 -15.55 21.84 -3.43
N SER A 198 -16.48 21.26 -2.66
CA SER A 198 -17.64 20.47 -3.12
C SER A 198 -18.57 21.15 -4.15
N GLY A 199 -18.27 22.38 -4.59
CA GLY A 199 -18.88 23.05 -5.75
C GLY A 199 -17.93 23.44 -6.90
N ASN A 200 -16.62 23.13 -6.87
CA ASN A 200 -15.65 23.61 -7.87
C ASN A 200 -14.60 22.55 -8.26
N TRP A 201 -15.08 21.42 -8.78
CA TRP A 201 -14.26 20.35 -9.37
C TRP A 201 -13.32 20.86 -10.48
N GLU A 202 -13.69 21.95 -11.16
CA GLU A 202 -12.86 22.60 -12.17
C GLU A 202 -11.56 23.16 -11.57
N LEU A 203 -11.59 23.77 -10.38
CA LEU A 203 -10.35 24.20 -9.69
C LEU A 203 -9.43 23.03 -9.34
N VAL A 204 -9.98 21.89 -8.93
CA VAL A 204 -9.18 20.69 -8.62
C VAL A 204 -8.47 20.19 -9.86
N LYS A 205 -9.16 20.15 -11.01
CA LYS A 205 -8.54 19.82 -12.31
C LYS A 205 -7.40 20.78 -12.68
N LEU A 206 -7.48 22.06 -12.32
CA LEU A 206 -6.42 23.04 -12.62
C LEU A 206 -5.16 22.87 -11.76
N ILE A 207 -5.30 22.40 -10.52
CA ILE A 207 -4.19 22.23 -9.57
C ILE A 207 -3.50 20.86 -9.73
N ASP A 208 -3.89 20.06 -10.72
CA ASP A 208 -3.37 18.72 -10.98
C ASP A 208 -2.18 18.68 -11.98
N PRO A 209 -0.91 18.70 -11.54
CA PRO A 209 0.21 18.63 -12.48
C PRO A 209 0.30 17.28 -13.19
N LEU A 210 -0.21 16.19 -12.59
CA LEU A 210 0.04 14.81 -13.04
C LEU A 210 -1.10 14.24 -13.91
N GLY A 211 -2.30 14.79 -13.82
CA GLY A 211 -3.50 14.26 -14.46
C GLY A 211 -4.21 13.16 -13.66
N ILE A 212 -4.04 13.08 -12.33
CA ILE A 212 -4.76 12.11 -11.48
C ILE A 212 -6.28 12.35 -11.49
N THR A 213 -6.73 13.60 -11.59
CA THR A 213 -8.15 13.97 -11.72
C THR A 213 -8.81 13.36 -12.96
N LEU A 214 -8.03 13.04 -14.00
CA LEU A 214 -8.52 12.29 -15.15
C LEU A 214 -8.98 10.89 -14.73
N ILE A 215 -8.25 10.22 -13.83
CA ILE A 215 -8.61 8.88 -13.33
C ILE A 215 -9.94 8.95 -12.59
N GLY A 216 -10.12 9.89 -11.66
CA GLY A 216 -11.40 10.05 -10.95
C GLY A 216 -12.56 10.39 -11.89
N GLY A 217 -12.28 11.07 -13.01
CA GLY A 217 -13.26 11.29 -14.08
C GLY A 217 -13.62 10.04 -14.87
N LEU A 218 -12.78 8.99 -14.90
CA LEU A 218 -13.11 7.74 -15.60
C LEU A 218 -14.25 6.99 -14.93
N ASP A 219 -14.46 7.18 -13.62
CA ASP A 219 -15.54 6.51 -12.88
C ASP A 219 -16.93 7.01 -13.29
N THR A 220 -17.03 8.23 -13.84
CA THR A 220 -18.28 8.78 -14.37
C THR A 220 -18.55 8.40 -15.82
N TRP A 221 -17.57 7.79 -16.51
CA TRP A 221 -17.71 7.40 -17.90
C TRP A 221 -18.48 6.09 -18.03
N THR A 222 -19.42 6.06 -18.98
CA THR A 222 -20.07 4.83 -19.43
C THR A 222 -19.05 3.87 -20.05
N SER A 223 -19.36 2.57 -20.12
CA SER A 223 -18.48 1.58 -20.74
C SER A 223 -18.19 1.89 -22.22
N TYR A 224 -19.18 2.46 -22.93
CA TYR A 224 -18.98 2.94 -24.30
C TYR A 224 -17.96 4.09 -24.37
N GLU A 225 -18.04 5.07 -23.48
CA GLU A 225 -17.07 6.16 -23.41
C GLU A 225 -15.69 5.65 -23.02
N LYS A 226 -15.58 4.76 -22.02
CA LYS A 226 -14.30 4.15 -21.63
C LYS A 226 -13.56 3.49 -22.80
N ASN A 227 -14.29 2.91 -23.75
CA ASN A 227 -13.76 2.23 -24.93
C ASN A 227 -13.43 3.16 -26.11
N ASN A 228 -14.10 4.29 -26.24
CA ASN A 228 -14.05 5.09 -27.47
C ASN A 228 -13.62 6.55 -27.28
N ARG A 229 -13.77 7.11 -26.09
CA ARG A 229 -13.48 8.52 -25.82
C ARG A 229 -11.98 8.76 -25.81
N LEU A 230 -11.54 9.72 -26.63
CA LEU A 230 -10.15 10.16 -26.68
C LEU A 230 -9.89 11.25 -25.63
N LEU A 231 -8.61 11.46 -25.32
CA LEU A 231 -8.21 12.58 -24.47
C LEU A 231 -8.19 13.85 -25.32
N GLU A 232 -8.99 14.84 -24.95
CA GLU A 232 -9.11 16.11 -25.66
C GLU A 232 -8.53 17.26 -24.81
N LEU A 233 -7.84 18.21 -25.45
CA LEU A 233 -7.35 19.44 -24.81
C LEU A 233 -8.46 20.50 -24.76
N GLU A 234 -9.45 20.27 -23.91
CA GLU A 234 -10.59 21.17 -23.73
C GLU A 234 -10.83 21.52 -22.24
N GLY A 235 -11.64 22.56 -22.01
CA GLY A 235 -12.07 22.98 -20.68
C GLY A 235 -10.92 23.17 -19.68
N SER A 236 -11.10 22.66 -18.46
CA SER A 236 -10.08 22.74 -17.41
C SER A 236 -8.82 21.94 -17.70
N PHE A 237 -8.86 20.91 -18.56
CA PHE A 237 -7.66 20.14 -18.87
C PHE A 237 -6.68 20.97 -19.72
N LEU A 238 -7.18 21.74 -20.70
CA LEU A 238 -6.36 22.68 -21.46
C LEU A 238 -5.75 23.76 -20.56
N TRP A 239 -6.56 24.41 -19.74
CA TRP A 239 -6.11 25.45 -18.82
C TRP A 239 -5.08 24.94 -17.81
N ASN A 240 -5.27 23.72 -17.30
CA ASN A 240 -4.28 23.05 -16.48
C ASN A 240 -2.93 22.97 -17.21
N ARG A 241 -2.90 22.44 -18.45
CA ARG A 241 -1.66 22.29 -19.21
C ARG A 241 -0.98 23.62 -19.46
N LEU A 242 -1.74 24.67 -19.79
CA LEU A 242 -1.20 26.02 -19.98
C LEU A 242 -0.59 26.59 -18.68
N ILE A 243 -1.26 26.45 -17.54
CA ILE A 243 -0.77 26.91 -16.24
C ILE A 243 0.56 26.22 -15.89
N TRP A 244 0.59 24.89 -15.92
CA TRP A 244 1.77 24.14 -15.49
C TRP A 244 2.95 24.27 -16.46
N LEU A 245 2.70 24.33 -17.78
CA LEU A 245 3.75 24.65 -18.75
C LEU A 245 4.31 26.06 -18.53
N SER A 246 3.44 27.04 -18.22
CA SER A 246 3.88 28.41 -17.91
C SER A 246 4.73 28.46 -16.65
N LEU A 247 4.34 27.75 -15.59
CA LEU A 247 5.13 27.62 -14.36
C LEU A 247 6.47 26.92 -14.62
N ALA A 248 6.50 25.87 -15.45
CA ALA A 248 7.73 25.17 -15.82
C ALA A 248 8.70 26.08 -16.60
N VAL A 249 8.20 26.84 -17.58
CA VAL A 249 8.99 27.85 -18.30
C VAL A 249 9.48 28.94 -17.34
N GLY A 250 8.63 29.40 -16.42
CA GLY A 250 9.01 30.35 -15.37
C GLY A 250 10.14 29.83 -14.48
N ALA A 251 10.08 28.57 -14.05
CA ALA A 251 11.13 27.93 -13.27
C ALA A 251 12.46 27.86 -14.05
N LEU A 252 12.43 27.52 -15.34
CA LEU A 252 13.61 27.53 -16.22
C LEU A 252 14.16 28.95 -16.40
N ALA A 253 13.29 29.95 -16.57
CA ALA A 253 13.70 31.34 -16.67
C ALA A 253 14.39 31.81 -15.38
N VAL A 254 13.86 31.47 -14.20
CA VAL A 254 14.51 31.77 -12.91
C VAL A 254 15.86 31.08 -12.80
N ALA A 255 15.95 29.78 -13.13
CA ALA A 255 17.21 29.04 -13.11
C ALA A 255 18.23 29.64 -14.09
N TYR A 256 17.79 30.01 -15.29
CA TYR A 256 18.59 30.73 -16.25
C TYR A 256 19.07 32.04 -15.65
N LEU A 257 18.20 32.97 -15.25
CA LEU A 257 18.60 34.28 -14.73
C LEU A 257 19.57 34.19 -13.53
N ARG A 258 19.34 33.25 -12.61
CA ARG A 258 20.17 33.07 -11.40
C ARG A 258 21.51 32.37 -11.65
N PHE A 259 21.62 31.58 -12.70
CA PHE A 259 22.86 30.85 -12.98
C PHE A 259 24.00 31.79 -13.38
N GLN A 260 25.19 31.55 -12.84
CA GLN A 260 26.41 32.29 -13.15
C GLN A 260 27.59 31.33 -13.20
N PHE A 261 28.49 31.52 -14.17
CA PHE A 261 29.76 30.78 -14.32
C PHE A 261 30.80 31.26 -13.28
N VAL A 262 30.42 31.25 -12.00
CA VAL A 262 31.26 31.72 -10.89
C VAL A 262 31.46 30.60 -9.88
N HIS A 263 32.70 30.49 -9.39
CA HIS A 263 33.06 29.75 -8.19
C HIS A 263 32.34 30.39 -7.00
N ALA A 264 31.16 29.87 -6.66
CA ALA A 264 30.49 30.29 -5.45
C ALA A 264 31.08 29.49 -4.30
N VAL A 265 31.84 30.14 -3.43
CA VAL A 265 31.97 29.68 -2.04
C VAL A 265 30.54 29.56 -1.52
N SER A 266 30.12 28.34 -1.21
CA SER A 266 28.74 28.00 -0.89
C SER A 266 28.24 28.86 0.29
N SER A 267 27.45 29.89 -0.01
CA SER A 267 26.72 30.63 1.01
C SER A 267 25.24 30.62 0.62
N PRO A 268 24.36 29.98 1.42
CA PRO A 268 22.94 29.90 1.13
C PRO A 268 22.27 31.28 1.04
N TRP A 269 21.14 31.40 0.34
CA TRP A 269 20.48 32.70 0.12
C TRP A 269 20.13 33.48 1.41
N TRP A 270 19.84 32.79 2.52
CA TRP A 270 19.57 33.37 3.85
C TRP A 270 20.82 33.91 4.58
N SER A 271 22.05 33.48 4.24
CA SER A 271 23.28 34.04 4.85
C SER A 271 23.60 35.45 4.31
N ARG A 272 23.11 35.79 3.11
CA ARG A 272 23.21 37.14 2.53
C ARG A 272 22.35 38.18 3.25
N ILE A 273 21.33 37.74 4.00
CA ILE A 273 20.44 38.62 4.76
C ILE A 273 20.99 38.89 6.17
N ARG A 274 21.85 38.01 6.73
CA ARG A 274 22.41 38.18 8.09
C ARG A 274 23.88 38.58 8.17
N PHE A 275 24.63 38.53 7.08
CA PHE A 275 26.04 38.97 7.08
C PHE A 275 26.29 40.04 6.01
N ARG A 276 25.81 41.25 6.33
CA ARG A 276 26.45 42.49 5.88
C ARG A 276 27.24 43.10 7.05
N LYS A 277 28.17 42.33 7.60
CA LYS A 277 29.34 42.90 8.26
C LYS A 277 30.49 42.77 7.28
N ASN A 278 31.03 43.91 6.86
CA ASN A 278 32.29 44.01 6.16
C ASN A 278 33.40 43.43 7.05
N GLY A 279 33.54 42.11 7.04
CA GLY A 279 34.76 41.45 7.48
C GLY A 279 35.74 41.47 6.32
N PRO A 280 37.00 41.88 6.50
CA PRO A 280 37.98 41.86 5.43
C PRO A 280 38.11 40.45 4.86
N SER A 281 38.36 40.38 3.55
CA SER A 281 38.78 39.17 2.83
C SER A 281 39.78 38.38 3.68
N PRO A 282 39.73 37.04 3.73
CA PRO A 282 40.82 36.28 4.34
C PRO A 282 42.07 36.58 3.53
N LEU A 283 42.86 37.54 4.01
CA LEU A 283 44.25 37.71 3.64
C LEU A 283 44.87 36.33 3.74
N ALA A 284 45.60 35.94 2.68
CA ALA A 284 46.48 34.79 2.72
C ALA A 284 47.24 34.84 4.04
N VAL A 285 46.88 33.94 4.97
CA VAL A 285 47.65 33.77 6.19
C VAL A 285 49.02 33.36 5.67
N PRO A 286 50.09 34.15 5.92
CA PRO A 286 51.42 33.69 5.58
C PRO A 286 51.56 32.35 6.29
N VAL A 287 51.81 31.29 5.52
CA VAL A 287 52.17 30.00 6.06
C VAL A 287 53.52 30.20 6.73
N ASN A 288 53.49 30.65 7.97
CA ASN A 288 54.61 30.54 8.87
C ASN A 288 54.75 29.05 9.11
N THR A 289 55.61 28.40 8.33
CA THR A 289 56.25 27.14 8.68
C THR A 289 57.09 27.39 9.94
N ARG A 290 56.44 27.60 11.08
CA ARG A 290 57.05 27.25 12.34
C ARG A 290 57.11 25.74 12.33
N GLU A 291 58.32 25.19 12.36
CA GLU A 291 58.55 23.80 12.72
C GLU A 291 57.83 23.59 14.05
N GLY A 292 56.65 22.98 13.98
CA GLY A 292 55.86 22.66 15.15
C GLY A 292 56.66 21.65 15.96
N ALA A 293 56.98 21.99 17.21
CA ALA A 293 57.56 21.05 18.15
C ALA A 293 56.79 19.72 18.07
N ALA A 294 57.53 18.62 17.93
CA ALA A 294 56.96 17.29 17.82
C ALA A 294 56.00 17.06 18.99
N LEU A 295 54.69 17.04 18.70
CA LEU A 295 53.67 16.66 19.66
C LEU A 295 53.91 15.18 20.01
N LEU A 296 54.55 14.93 21.15
CA LEU A 296 54.63 13.62 21.78
C LEU A 296 53.20 13.22 22.19
N VAL A 297 52.47 12.60 21.25
CA VAL A 297 51.18 11.99 21.53
C VAL A 297 51.47 10.75 22.41
N PRO A 298 50.91 10.66 23.63
CA PRO A 298 51.08 9.48 24.46
C PRO A 298 50.65 8.24 23.68
N PRO A 299 51.39 7.11 23.75
CA PRO A 299 51.00 5.88 23.10
C PRO A 299 49.69 5.38 23.73
N LEU A 300 48.57 5.70 23.11
CA LEU A 300 47.26 5.18 23.45
C LEU A 300 47.19 3.75 22.92
N THR A 301 47.07 2.77 23.82
CA THR A 301 46.74 1.39 23.44
C THR A 301 45.27 1.34 23.00
N PRO A 302 44.96 1.16 21.70
CA PRO A 302 43.58 1.14 21.25
C PRO A 302 42.86 -0.10 21.78
N SER A 303 41.69 0.07 22.39
CA SER A 303 40.84 -1.04 22.83
C SER A 303 39.74 -1.32 21.80
N PHE A 304 39.72 -2.54 21.25
CA PHE A 304 38.76 -2.97 20.22
C PHE A 304 37.71 -3.94 20.79
N GLY A 305 37.10 -3.57 21.91
CA GLY A 305 36.06 -4.35 22.57
C GLY A 305 34.63 -4.00 22.13
N LEU A 306 33.65 -4.71 22.69
CA LEU A 306 32.22 -4.45 22.46
C LEU A 306 31.83 -3.01 22.83
N ALA A 307 32.36 -2.47 23.93
CA ALA A 307 32.09 -1.10 24.35
C ALA A 307 32.54 -0.07 23.29
N THR A 308 33.71 -0.28 22.66
CA THR A 308 34.19 0.54 21.55
C THR A 308 33.27 0.41 20.35
N GLY A 309 32.84 -0.81 20.01
CA GLY A 309 31.89 -1.05 18.93
C GLY A 309 30.54 -0.37 19.15
N LEU A 310 29.99 -0.39 20.37
CA LEU A 310 28.74 0.31 20.71
C LEU A 310 28.88 1.83 20.61
N ARG A 311 29.99 2.40 21.10
CA ARG A 311 30.29 3.84 20.96
C ARG A 311 30.44 4.24 19.49
N GLN A 312 31.14 3.42 18.70
CA GLN A 312 31.25 3.62 17.25
C GLN A 312 29.87 3.58 16.57
N THR A 313 29.05 2.57 16.88
CA THR A 313 27.67 2.46 16.37
C THR A 313 26.84 3.70 16.71
N ALA A 314 26.87 4.16 17.97
CA ALA A 314 26.13 5.34 18.40
C ALA A 314 26.63 6.62 17.71
N ALA A 315 27.95 6.78 17.55
CA ALA A 315 28.53 7.91 16.83
C ALA A 315 28.11 7.92 15.34
N ILE A 316 28.15 6.75 14.69
CA ILE A 316 27.70 6.58 13.30
C ILE A 316 26.20 6.86 13.19
N ALA A 317 25.37 6.32 14.08
CA ALA A 317 23.93 6.56 14.13
C ALA A 317 23.61 8.04 14.28
N GLY A 318 24.25 8.73 15.25
CA GLY A 318 24.09 10.16 15.44
C GLY A 318 24.59 10.98 14.25
N SER A 319 25.62 10.53 13.53
CA SER A 319 26.08 11.18 12.29
C SER A 319 25.07 11.00 11.14
N SER A 320 24.53 9.79 10.97
CA SER A 320 23.58 9.42 9.93
C SER A 320 22.23 10.11 10.13
N PHE A 321 21.72 10.12 11.37
CA PHE A 321 20.52 10.86 11.75
C PHE A 321 20.67 12.36 11.45
N ARG A 322 21.76 12.98 11.93
CA ARG A 322 22.00 14.42 11.72
C ARG A 322 22.16 14.77 10.24
N MET A 323 22.76 13.89 9.44
CA MET A 323 22.88 14.09 7.99
C MET A 323 21.49 14.17 7.35
N ILE A 324 20.64 13.17 7.60
CA ILE A 324 19.29 13.13 7.02
C ILE A 324 18.45 14.30 7.53
N ALA A 325 18.47 14.56 8.83
CA ALA A 325 17.73 15.67 9.43
C ALA A 325 18.16 17.04 8.87
N LYS A 326 19.46 17.25 8.63
CA LYS A 326 19.98 18.49 8.03
C LYS A 326 19.62 18.67 6.56
N SER A 327 19.37 17.59 5.82
CA SER A 327 18.94 17.66 4.42
C SER A 327 17.55 18.32 4.27
N ARG A 328 16.77 18.40 5.36
CA ARG A 328 15.41 18.96 5.48
C ARG A 328 14.34 18.35 4.57
N GLY A 329 14.66 17.82 3.39
CA GLY A 329 13.71 17.32 2.40
C GLY A 329 12.69 16.35 3.00
N GLY A 330 13.14 15.22 3.54
CA GLY A 330 12.26 14.21 4.13
C GLY A 330 11.45 14.72 5.33
N LEU A 331 12.01 15.64 6.14
CA LEU A 331 11.27 16.24 7.25
C LEU A 331 10.18 17.20 6.76
N LEU A 332 10.49 18.02 5.75
CA LEU A 332 9.53 18.94 5.13
C LEU A 332 8.40 18.16 4.43
N ILE A 333 8.73 17.08 3.72
CA ILE A 333 7.75 16.28 2.99
C ILE A 333 6.75 15.63 3.97
N VAL A 334 7.23 14.92 4.98
CA VAL A 334 6.35 14.28 5.97
C VAL A 334 5.65 15.32 6.84
N GLY A 335 6.31 16.43 7.18
CA GLY A 335 5.71 17.54 7.91
C GLY A 335 4.58 18.23 7.12
N LEU A 336 4.74 18.44 5.82
CA LEU A 336 3.70 18.99 4.94
C LEU A 336 2.53 18.01 4.79
N LEU A 337 2.81 16.71 4.61
CA LEU A 337 1.77 15.67 4.61
C LEU A 337 0.98 15.70 5.92
N THR A 338 1.67 15.80 7.05
CA THR A 338 1.04 15.86 8.38
C THR A 338 0.21 17.14 8.55
N ALA A 339 0.74 18.29 8.14
CA ALA A 339 0.00 19.56 8.20
C ALA A 339 -1.26 19.51 7.32
N GLN A 340 -1.16 18.88 6.15
CA GLN A 340 -2.29 18.65 5.26
C GLN A 340 -3.34 17.73 5.92
N MET A 341 -2.92 16.61 6.50
CA MET A 341 -3.78 15.69 7.23
C MET A 341 -4.58 16.41 8.33
N ILE A 342 -3.95 17.34 9.04
CA ILE A 342 -4.62 18.17 10.06
C ILE A 342 -5.60 19.16 9.40
N LEU A 343 -5.17 19.87 8.35
CA LEU A 343 -5.97 20.91 7.68
C LEU A 343 -7.23 20.36 7.01
N PHE A 344 -7.20 19.12 6.56
CA PHE A 344 -8.27 18.44 5.83
C PHE A 344 -8.85 17.24 6.58
N ALA A 345 -8.78 17.27 7.92
CA ALA A 345 -9.19 16.14 8.75
C ALA A 345 -10.66 15.76 8.57
N VAL A 346 -11.54 16.74 8.36
CA VAL A 346 -12.99 16.52 8.16
C VAL A 346 -13.23 15.70 6.89
N GLU A 347 -12.52 16.04 5.81
CA GLU A 347 -12.63 15.38 4.51
C GLU A 347 -12.02 13.98 4.54
N TYR A 348 -10.92 13.77 5.28
CA TYR A 348 -10.35 12.43 5.51
C TYR A 348 -11.25 11.53 6.36
N LEU A 349 -12.06 12.13 7.24
CA LEU A 349 -13.00 11.43 8.11
C LEU A 349 -14.42 11.39 7.52
N GLU A 350 -14.61 11.72 6.25
CA GLU A 350 -15.90 11.61 5.59
C GLU A 350 -16.17 10.16 5.15
N PHE A 351 -17.35 9.64 5.48
CA PHE A 351 -17.78 8.32 5.04
C PHE A 351 -19.21 8.39 4.49
N ARG A 352 -19.39 7.96 3.24
CA ARG A 352 -20.69 7.96 2.53
C ARG A 352 -21.43 9.31 2.60
N GLY A 353 -20.73 10.42 2.45
CA GLY A 353 -21.32 11.76 2.43
C GLY A 353 -21.56 12.39 3.81
N GLY A 354 -21.16 11.72 4.91
CA GLY A 354 -21.31 12.23 6.27
C GLY A 354 -19.96 12.30 7.01
N PRO A 355 -19.67 13.38 7.76
CA PRO A 355 -18.46 13.47 8.57
C PRO A 355 -18.52 12.50 9.74
N GLN A 356 -17.45 11.74 9.95
CA GLN A 356 -17.29 10.86 11.11
C GLN A 356 -16.65 11.61 12.29
N TYR A 357 -16.93 11.13 13.50
CA TYR A 357 -16.20 11.58 14.68
C TYR A 357 -14.72 11.19 14.58
N PRO A 358 -13.78 12.05 15.06
CA PRO A 358 -12.34 11.79 15.06
C PRO A 358 -11.96 10.84 16.21
N THR A 359 -12.65 9.70 16.33
CA THR A 359 -12.31 8.63 17.25
C THR A 359 -10.97 8.01 16.86
N VAL A 360 -10.25 7.43 17.82
CA VAL A 360 -8.95 6.82 17.51
C VAL A 360 -9.08 5.71 16.47
N MET A 361 -10.18 4.94 16.49
CA MET A 361 -10.50 3.96 15.44
C MET A 361 -10.46 4.56 14.03
N ASN A 362 -11.13 5.69 13.80
CA ASN A 362 -11.19 6.33 12.49
C ASN A 362 -9.86 7.01 12.12
N LEU A 363 -9.18 7.62 13.10
CA LEU A 363 -7.87 8.24 12.90
C LEU A 363 -6.80 7.22 12.50
N LEU A 364 -6.83 6.01 13.07
CA LEU A 364 -5.82 5.01 12.77
C LEU A 364 -5.85 4.57 11.30
N GLY A 365 -7.02 4.48 10.67
CA GLY A 365 -7.12 4.19 9.24
C GLY A 365 -6.46 5.25 8.34
N MET A 366 -6.32 6.47 8.86
CA MET A 366 -5.68 7.58 8.16
C MET A 366 -4.19 7.71 8.52
N LEU A 367 -3.82 7.48 9.78
CA LEU A 367 -2.46 7.69 10.33
C LEU A 367 -1.55 6.46 10.20
N THR A 368 -2.13 5.29 9.96
CA THR A 368 -1.41 4.04 9.74
C THR A 368 -1.85 3.43 8.43
N ALA A 369 -0.91 2.80 7.73
CA ALA A 369 -1.18 2.08 6.50
C ALA A 369 -0.22 0.90 6.42
N PRO A 370 -0.71 -0.29 6.03
CA PRO A 370 0.19 -1.39 5.72
C PRO A 370 1.26 -0.94 4.73
N LEU A 371 2.50 -1.40 4.89
CA LEU A 371 3.63 -1.07 4.00
C LEU A 371 3.31 -1.19 2.49
N ARG A 372 2.35 -2.07 2.16
CA ARG A 372 1.98 -2.47 0.80
C ARG A 372 0.77 -1.72 0.25
N ASP A 373 0.16 -0.84 1.03
CA ASP A 373 -1.03 -0.13 0.62
C ASP A 373 -0.68 0.99 -0.39
N SER A 374 -1.12 0.83 -1.63
CA SER A 374 -0.89 1.78 -2.72
C SER A 374 -1.91 2.91 -2.79
N GLN A 375 -2.97 2.87 -1.97
CA GLN A 375 -4.07 3.83 -2.03
C GLN A 375 -3.92 4.97 -1.02
N THR A 376 -2.89 4.93 -0.18
CA THR A 376 -2.69 5.91 0.89
C THR A 376 -1.54 6.89 0.59
N PRO A 377 -1.63 8.15 1.06
CA PRO A 377 -0.52 9.08 0.92
C PRO A 377 0.70 8.72 1.77
N LEU A 378 0.55 7.80 2.74
CA LEU A 378 1.64 7.29 3.58
C LEU A 378 2.68 6.47 2.80
N LEU A 379 2.39 6.09 1.55
CA LEU A 379 3.35 5.49 0.59
C LEU A 379 4.66 6.29 0.48
N ILE A 380 4.63 7.59 0.78
CA ILE A 380 5.82 8.43 0.74
C ILE A 380 6.90 7.99 1.75
N ILE A 381 6.52 7.44 2.91
CA ILE A 381 7.47 7.05 3.96
C ILE A 381 8.36 5.88 3.45
N PRO A 382 7.81 4.77 2.94
CA PRO A 382 8.61 3.72 2.29
C PRO A 382 9.53 4.24 1.17
N VAL A 383 9.05 5.14 0.30
CA VAL A 383 9.87 5.72 -0.77
C VAL A 383 11.04 6.52 -0.20
N LEU A 384 10.82 7.32 0.84
CA LEU A 384 11.89 8.04 1.53
C LEU A 384 12.86 7.09 2.24
N ILE A 385 12.39 5.97 2.80
CA ILE A 385 13.26 4.93 3.37
C ILE A 385 14.21 4.38 2.30
N VAL A 386 13.71 4.02 1.11
CA VAL A 386 14.53 3.55 -0.01
C VAL A 386 15.58 4.59 -0.38
N PHE A 387 15.17 5.85 -0.55
CA PHE A 387 16.06 6.94 -0.92
C PHE A 387 17.17 7.18 0.12
N TYR A 388 16.80 7.35 1.40
CA TYR A 388 17.78 7.65 2.44
C TYR A 388 18.65 6.44 2.81
N ALA A 389 18.16 5.21 2.65
CA ALA A 389 19.02 4.03 2.76
C ALA A 389 20.15 4.07 1.71
N GLY A 390 19.84 4.43 0.47
CA GLY A 390 20.83 4.62 -0.60
C GLY A 390 21.82 5.74 -0.30
N GLU A 391 21.33 6.92 0.08
CA GLU A 391 22.21 8.05 0.46
C GLU A 391 23.14 7.70 1.62
N LEU A 392 22.65 7.00 2.64
CA LEU A 392 23.49 6.59 3.77
C LEU A 392 24.58 5.59 3.38
N VAL A 393 24.28 4.63 2.51
CA VAL A 393 25.27 3.61 2.09
C VAL A 393 26.34 4.23 1.20
N TRP A 394 25.98 5.15 0.31
CA TRP A 394 26.87 5.73 -0.70
C TRP A 394 27.59 7.02 -0.30
N ARG A 395 27.18 7.65 0.81
CA ARG A 395 27.72 8.90 1.35
C ARG A 395 29.24 9.02 1.27
N GLU A 396 29.96 8.07 1.85
CA GLU A 396 31.43 8.16 1.94
C GLU A 396 32.09 8.10 0.56
N ARG A 397 31.50 7.37 -0.40
CA ARG A 397 31.98 7.27 -1.78
C ARG A 397 31.70 8.53 -2.56
N ASP A 398 30.49 9.07 -2.46
CA ASP A 398 30.08 10.30 -3.16
C ASP A 398 30.94 11.50 -2.76
N TRP A 399 31.40 11.54 -1.50
CA TRP A 399 32.26 12.62 -1.00
C TRP A 399 33.76 12.37 -1.24
N GLY A 400 34.13 11.23 -1.85
CA GLY A 400 35.52 10.84 -2.06
C GLY A 400 36.27 10.49 -0.77
N MET A 401 35.55 10.28 0.34
CA MET A 401 36.12 9.97 1.66
C MET A 401 36.22 8.46 1.94
N HIS A 402 35.77 7.62 1.01
CA HIS A 402 35.77 6.17 1.20
C HIS A 402 37.14 5.61 1.59
N SER A 403 38.24 6.09 1.02
CA SER A 403 39.60 5.66 1.39
C SER A 403 39.94 5.90 2.87
N LEU A 404 39.38 6.97 3.47
CA LEU A 404 39.55 7.28 4.89
C LEU A 404 38.62 6.44 5.77
N SER A 405 37.36 6.26 5.36
CA SER A 405 36.40 5.45 6.12
C SER A 405 36.72 3.96 6.09
N ASP A 406 37.24 3.49 4.95
CA ASP A 406 37.52 2.07 4.69
C ASP A 406 38.77 1.60 5.44
N THR A 407 39.74 2.49 5.64
CA THR A 407 40.96 2.24 6.44
C THR A 407 40.75 2.42 7.94
N ALA A 408 39.64 3.02 8.37
CA ALA A 408 39.34 3.21 9.78
C ALA A 408 39.12 1.86 10.49
N PRO A 409 39.64 1.68 11.72
CA PRO A 409 39.48 0.46 12.52
C PRO A 409 38.09 0.42 13.20
N VAL A 410 37.04 0.58 12.40
CA VAL A 410 35.63 0.46 12.79
C VAL A 410 35.15 -0.91 12.33
N SER A 411 34.32 -1.61 13.09
CA SER A 411 33.79 -2.91 12.66
C SER A 411 32.67 -2.77 11.61
N GLU A 412 32.47 -3.77 10.74
CA GLU A 412 31.40 -3.78 9.73
C GLU A 412 30.01 -3.78 10.36
N TRP A 413 29.84 -4.47 11.49
CA TRP A 413 28.56 -4.51 12.17
C TRP A 413 28.22 -3.13 12.76
N SER A 414 29.22 -2.39 13.26
CA SER A 414 29.01 -1.01 13.74
C SER A 414 28.62 -0.06 12.61
N LEU A 415 29.18 -0.25 11.41
CA LEU A 415 28.81 0.54 10.22
C LEU A 415 27.36 0.28 9.80
N LEU A 416 27.00 -0.99 9.63
CA LEU A 416 25.65 -1.39 9.21
C LEU A 416 24.61 -1.00 10.27
N LEU A 417 24.83 -1.39 11.53
CA LEU A 417 23.90 -1.10 12.62
C LEU A 417 23.82 0.39 12.91
N GLY A 418 24.94 1.12 12.85
CA GLY A 418 24.95 2.57 13.03
C GLY A 418 24.13 3.29 11.97
N LYS A 419 24.31 2.93 10.68
CA LYS A 419 23.50 3.50 9.60
C LYS A 419 22.02 3.12 9.73
N PHE A 420 21.72 1.88 10.10
CA PHE A 420 20.35 1.43 10.39
C PHE A 420 19.71 2.22 11.54
N CYS A 421 20.38 2.35 12.69
CA CYS A 421 19.87 3.12 13.83
C CYS A 421 19.69 4.61 13.49
N GLY A 422 20.57 5.18 12.67
CA GLY A 422 20.42 6.56 12.19
C GLY A 422 19.17 6.75 11.32
N LEU A 423 18.89 5.80 10.41
CA LEU A 423 17.67 5.78 9.61
C LEU A 423 16.43 5.51 10.45
N ALA A 424 16.50 4.57 11.40
CA ALA A 424 15.45 4.29 12.38
C ALA A 424 15.08 5.54 13.19
N GLY A 425 16.07 6.33 13.62
CA GLY A 425 15.85 7.60 14.30
C GLY A 425 15.04 8.60 13.46
N ILE A 426 15.24 8.62 12.13
CA ILE A 426 14.44 9.46 11.24
C ILE A 426 13.01 8.94 11.08
N VAL A 427 12.84 7.61 10.96
CA VAL A 427 11.50 7.00 10.94
C VAL A 427 10.73 7.33 12.21
N LEU A 428 11.37 7.31 13.39
CA LEU A 428 10.76 7.75 14.64
C LEU A 428 10.28 9.21 14.58
N VAL A 429 11.05 10.11 13.96
CA VAL A 429 10.65 11.51 13.79
C VAL A 429 9.45 11.63 12.85
N TRP A 430 9.42 10.88 11.75
CA TRP A 430 8.28 10.86 10.84
C TRP A 430 7.01 10.34 11.49
N LEU A 431 7.10 9.25 12.26
CA LEU A 431 5.99 8.75 13.07
C LEU A 431 5.59 9.74 14.17
N GLY A 432 6.54 10.51 14.70
CA GLY A 432 6.28 11.62 15.61
C GLY A 432 5.43 12.72 14.98
N PHE A 433 5.63 13.04 13.70
CA PHE A 433 4.71 13.94 12.99
C PHE A 433 3.30 13.35 12.89
N LEU A 434 3.16 12.07 12.55
CA LEU A 434 1.84 11.42 12.51
C LEU A 434 1.17 11.36 13.88
N LEU A 435 1.95 11.17 14.95
CA LEU A 435 1.44 11.27 16.32
C LEU A 435 0.91 12.68 16.60
N LEU A 436 1.62 13.73 16.18
CA LEU A 436 1.13 15.11 16.31
C LEU A 436 -0.18 15.30 15.56
N ALA A 437 -0.35 14.75 14.36
CA ALA A 437 -1.65 14.78 13.68
C ALA A 437 -2.74 14.04 14.48
N GLY A 438 -2.47 12.86 15.02
CA GLY A 438 -3.43 12.11 15.84
C GLY A 438 -3.83 12.82 17.14
N LEU A 439 -3.00 13.72 17.66
CA LEU A 439 -3.33 14.56 18.82
C LEU A 439 -4.05 15.85 18.42
N LEU A 440 -3.63 16.50 17.32
CA LEU A 440 -4.15 17.80 16.90
C LEU A 440 -5.48 17.71 16.17
N ILE A 441 -5.73 16.62 15.41
CA ILE A 441 -6.99 16.45 14.66
C ILE A 441 -8.20 16.47 15.59
N PRO A 442 -8.29 15.61 16.63
CA PRO A 442 -9.46 15.63 17.51
C PRO A 442 -9.66 16.98 18.20
N LEU A 443 -8.56 17.59 18.66
CA LEU A 443 -8.59 18.92 19.28
C LEU A 443 -9.12 20.00 18.32
N SER A 444 -8.71 19.96 17.05
CA SER A 444 -9.19 20.90 16.02
C SER A 444 -10.68 20.73 15.70
N MET A 445 -11.23 19.54 15.94
CA MET A 445 -12.64 19.19 15.73
C MET A 445 -13.47 19.26 17.03
N GLY A 446 -12.91 19.77 18.13
CA GLY A 446 -13.59 19.90 19.42
C GLY A 446 -13.78 18.59 20.20
N TYR A 447 -13.10 17.51 19.80
CA TYR A 447 -13.15 16.21 20.45
C TYR A 447 -12.01 16.04 21.45
N GLN A 448 -12.34 15.95 22.75
CA GLN A 448 -11.35 15.96 23.84
C GLN A 448 -10.94 14.57 24.36
N GLN A 449 -11.57 13.48 23.89
CA GLN A 449 -11.27 12.13 24.33
C GLN A 449 -10.04 11.55 23.59
N LEU A 450 -8.87 12.08 23.91
CA LEU A 450 -7.60 11.61 23.36
C LEU A 450 -7.17 10.30 24.01
N GLN A 451 -6.80 9.30 23.21
CA GLN A 451 -6.21 8.04 23.68
C GLN A 451 -4.75 7.92 23.19
N PRO A 452 -3.80 8.73 23.72
CA PRO A 452 -2.41 8.76 23.24
C PRO A 452 -1.70 7.40 23.39
N GLY A 453 -2.09 6.59 24.39
CA GLY A 453 -1.54 5.25 24.57
C GLY A 453 -1.78 4.34 23.37
N VAL A 454 -2.99 4.38 22.79
CA VAL A 454 -3.35 3.59 21.60
C VAL A 454 -2.61 4.09 20.37
N LEU A 455 -2.50 5.41 20.19
CA LEU A 455 -1.72 6.01 19.12
C LEU A 455 -0.24 5.63 19.20
N LEU A 456 0.34 5.62 20.40
CA LEU A 456 1.73 5.19 20.62
C LEU A 456 1.90 3.70 20.28
N GLN A 457 0.99 2.84 20.71
CA GLN A 457 1.02 1.42 20.36
C GLN A 457 0.91 1.20 18.85
N ALA A 458 -0.04 1.86 18.17
CA ALA A 458 -0.23 1.76 16.74
C ALA A 458 0.99 2.25 15.94
N LEU A 459 1.47 3.47 16.22
CA LEU A 459 2.54 4.10 15.45
C LEU A 459 3.92 3.52 15.82
N PHE A 460 4.25 3.45 17.10
CA PHE A 460 5.59 3.04 17.55
C PHE A 460 5.71 1.55 17.87
N GLY A 461 4.60 0.83 17.99
CA GLY A 461 4.57 -0.64 18.07
C GLY A 461 4.38 -1.26 16.69
N PHE A 462 3.18 -1.16 16.13
CA PHE A 462 2.83 -1.84 14.88
C PHE A 462 3.55 -1.26 13.66
N GLN A 463 3.32 0.03 13.36
CA GLN A 463 3.80 0.67 12.14
C GLN A 463 5.34 0.78 12.09
N LEU A 464 5.98 1.13 13.22
CA LEU A 464 7.43 1.23 13.32
C LEU A 464 8.13 -0.07 12.95
N VAL A 465 7.66 -1.21 13.45
CA VAL A 465 8.27 -2.52 13.16
C VAL A 465 8.27 -2.81 11.66
N GLU A 466 7.20 -2.47 10.94
CA GLU A 466 7.13 -2.64 9.48
C GLU A 466 8.17 -1.77 8.76
N TYR A 467 8.25 -0.50 9.13
CA TYR A 467 9.22 0.43 8.54
C TYR A 467 10.66 0.05 8.86
N LEU A 468 10.93 -0.49 10.06
CA LEU A 468 12.27 -0.97 10.42
C LEU A 468 12.67 -2.23 9.63
N LEU A 469 11.76 -3.19 9.48
CA LEU A 469 11.99 -4.37 8.64
C LEU A 469 12.30 -3.96 7.19
N PHE A 470 11.54 -2.99 6.65
CA PHE A 470 11.75 -2.48 5.30
C PHE A 470 13.03 -1.66 5.16
N ALA A 471 13.37 -0.83 6.15
CA ALA A 471 14.60 -0.05 6.18
C ALA A 471 15.86 -0.93 6.19
N LEU A 472 15.83 -2.04 6.93
CA LEU A 472 16.93 -2.99 6.93
C LEU A 472 17.09 -3.66 5.57
N LEU A 473 15.98 -4.10 4.96
CA LEU A 473 15.98 -4.66 3.61
C LEU A 473 16.60 -3.67 2.61
N ALA A 474 16.18 -2.39 2.67
CA ALA A 474 16.70 -1.33 1.81
C ALA A 474 18.22 -1.16 1.96
N LEU A 475 18.73 -1.09 3.19
CA LEU A 475 20.17 -1.01 3.44
C LEU A 475 20.93 -2.22 2.89
N VAL A 476 20.42 -3.43 3.13
CA VAL A 476 21.07 -4.67 2.66
C VAL A 476 21.11 -4.72 1.13
N VAL A 477 20.03 -4.36 0.44
CA VAL A 477 20.02 -4.32 -1.03
C VAL A 477 21.03 -3.30 -1.57
N HIS A 478 21.15 -2.13 -0.96
CA HIS A 478 22.18 -1.15 -1.34
C HIS A 478 23.62 -1.63 -1.07
N VAL A 479 23.82 -2.56 -0.13
CA VAL A 479 25.11 -3.22 0.10
C VAL A 479 25.40 -4.29 -0.97
N LEU A 480 24.38 -5.08 -1.33
CA LEU A 480 24.49 -6.12 -2.35
C LEU A 480 24.75 -5.53 -3.74
N VAL A 481 23.96 -4.49 -4.06
CA VAL A 481 24.02 -3.79 -5.33
C VAL A 481 25.09 -2.71 -5.29
N ASN A 482 26.26 -3.02 -5.87
CA ASN A 482 27.42 -2.12 -5.89
C ASN A 482 27.33 -0.99 -6.93
N GLN A 483 26.13 -0.44 -7.14
CA GLN A 483 25.93 0.79 -7.89
C GLN A 483 24.74 1.54 -7.26
N LYS A 484 24.94 2.83 -6.93
CA LYS A 484 23.92 3.66 -6.25
C LYS A 484 22.57 3.61 -6.95
N TYR A 485 22.55 3.91 -8.25
CA TYR A 485 21.31 3.98 -9.03
C TYR A 485 20.67 2.61 -9.27
N LEU A 486 21.47 1.57 -9.50
CA LEU A 486 20.97 0.19 -9.61
C LEU A 486 20.36 -0.27 -8.29
N GLY A 487 20.92 0.14 -7.15
CA GLY A 487 20.38 -0.17 -5.83
C GLY A 487 19.00 0.45 -5.60
N HIS A 488 18.83 1.72 -5.99
CA HIS A 488 17.52 2.39 -5.93
C HIS A 488 16.51 1.70 -6.86
N GLY A 489 16.89 1.42 -8.11
CA GLY A 489 16.03 0.72 -9.07
C GLY A 489 15.63 -0.68 -8.60
N ALA A 490 16.58 -1.45 -8.06
CA ALA A 490 16.31 -2.77 -7.51
C ALA A 490 15.37 -2.71 -6.30
N MET A 491 15.57 -1.76 -5.38
CA MET A 491 14.67 -1.58 -4.24
C MET A 491 13.27 -1.13 -4.64
N LEU A 492 13.14 -0.24 -5.62
CA LEU A 492 11.83 0.16 -6.15
C LEU A 492 11.12 -1.02 -6.81
N LEU A 493 11.83 -1.88 -7.55
CA LEU A 493 11.27 -3.09 -8.14
C LEU A 493 10.82 -4.09 -7.06
N ILE A 494 11.65 -4.33 -6.04
CA ILE A 494 11.29 -5.17 -4.89
C ILE A 494 10.05 -4.60 -4.19
N TYR A 495 10.00 -3.28 -3.99
CA TYR A 495 8.85 -2.64 -3.37
C TYR A 495 7.57 -2.82 -4.20
N LEU A 496 7.65 -2.67 -5.53
CA LEU A 496 6.53 -2.92 -6.44
C LEU A 496 6.01 -4.37 -6.33
N VAL A 497 6.92 -5.34 -6.27
CA VAL A 497 6.59 -6.77 -6.06
C VAL A 497 5.87 -6.98 -4.72
N LEU A 498 6.30 -6.28 -3.66
CA LEU A 498 5.66 -6.35 -2.35
C LEU A 498 4.28 -5.70 -2.31
N VAL A 499 4.03 -4.65 -3.11
CA VAL A 499 2.74 -3.97 -3.23
C VAL A 499 1.72 -4.81 -4.00
N PHE A 500 2.15 -5.56 -5.02
CA PHE A 500 1.26 -6.36 -5.88
C PHE A 500 1.55 -7.89 -5.86
N PRO A 501 1.62 -8.54 -4.69
CA PRO A 501 2.08 -9.93 -4.60
C PRO A 501 1.08 -10.94 -5.19
N ALA A 502 -0.23 -10.68 -5.03
CA ALA A 502 -1.29 -11.52 -5.61
C ALA A 502 -1.24 -11.54 -7.15
N LYS A 503 -0.71 -10.48 -7.78
CA LYS A 503 -0.64 -10.36 -9.23
C LYS A 503 0.43 -11.29 -9.84
N ILE A 504 1.47 -11.64 -9.08
CA ILE A 504 2.50 -12.64 -9.46
C ILE A 504 2.24 -14.05 -8.93
N GLY A 505 1.05 -14.31 -8.37
CA GLY A 505 0.72 -15.60 -7.75
C GLY A 505 1.41 -15.84 -6.40
N LEU A 506 2.04 -14.82 -5.81
CA LEU A 506 2.56 -14.90 -4.44
C LEU A 506 1.47 -14.48 -3.46
N GLU A 507 0.75 -15.45 -2.92
CA GLU A 507 -0.34 -15.17 -1.96
C GLU A 507 0.04 -15.53 -0.52
N HIS A 508 0.96 -16.47 -0.32
CA HIS A 508 1.27 -16.97 1.01
C HIS A 508 2.03 -15.92 1.85
N LYS A 509 1.48 -15.56 3.02
CA LYS A 509 2.02 -14.48 3.87
C LYS A 509 3.43 -14.78 4.42
N LEU A 510 3.86 -16.04 4.46
CA LEU A 510 5.25 -16.43 4.78
C LEU A 510 6.27 -16.18 3.66
N LEU A 511 5.81 -15.94 2.42
CA LEU A 511 6.67 -15.66 1.26
C LEU A 511 6.80 -14.16 0.97
N ILE A 512 5.87 -13.35 1.47
CA ILE A 512 5.81 -11.92 1.21
C ILE A 512 6.49 -11.17 2.37
N TYR A 513 7.67 -10.61 2.12
CA TYR A 513 8.48 -9.98 3.16
C TYR A 513 7.70 -8.94 3.99
N ALA A 514 7.88 -9.00 5.31
CA ALA A 514 7.21 -8.18 6.32
C ALA A 514 5.67 -8.30 6.38
N SER A 515 5.07 -9.28 5.67
CA SER A 515 3.62 -9.53 5.67
C SER A 515 3.12 -10.18 6.98
N ASP A 516 1.84 -9.94 7.27
CA ASP A 516 1.13 -10.48 8.43
C ASP A 516 -0.38 -10.61 8.12
N PRO A 517 -1.19 -11.17 9.05
CA PRO A 517 -2.62 -11.33 8.91
C PRO A 517 -3.41 -10.04 8.75
N GLY A 518 -2.82 -8.89 9.08
CA GLY A 518 -3.49 -7.61 9.29
C GLY A 518 -3.85 -7.42 10.77
N TRP A 519 -4.01 -6.16 11.17
CA TRP A 519 -4.51 -5.78 12.48
C TRP A 519 -5.52 -4.65 12.34
N SER A 520 -6.39 -4.51 13.32
CA SER A 520 -7.39 -3.44 13.37
C SER A 520 -7.72 -3.14 14.82
N TYR A 521 -8.07 -1.89 15.08
CA TYR A 521 -8.46 -1.38 16.39
C TYR A 521 -9.93 -0.96 16.35
N THR A 522 -10.66 -1.21 17.42
CA THR A 522 -11.95 -0.57 17.68
C THR A 522 -12.00 -0.18 19.15
N ASP A 523 -12.74 0.87 19.50
CA ASP A 523 -12.89 1.28 20.90
C ASP A 523 -13.50 0.18 21.79
N MET A 524 -14.23 -0.79 21.21
CA MET A 524 -14.77 -1.93 21.95
C MET A 524 -13.73 -3.01 22.28
N ARG A 525 -13.05 -3.57 21.27
CA ARG A 525 -12.17 -4.73 21.45
C ARG A 525 -10.68 -4.42 21.59
N GLY A 526 -10.30 -3.15 21.43
CA GLY A 526 -8.90 -2.79 21.28
C GLY A 526 -8.26 -3.46 20.06
N PHE A 527 -7.03 -3.94 20.20
CA PHE A 527 -6.29 -4.66 19.15
C PHE A 527 -6.58 -6.18 19.09
N ASP A 528 -7.30 -6.72 20.07
CA ASP A 528 -7.60 -8.14 20.11
C ASP A 528 -8.61 -8.54 19.03
N PRO A 529 -8.50 -9.73 18.43
CA PRO A 529 -7.54 -10.81 18.70
C PRO A 529 -6.25 -10.75 17.85
N HIS A 530 -5.91 -9.59 17.25
CA HIS A 530 -4.88 -9.50 16.20
C HIS A 530 -3.44 -9.49 16.72
N LEU A 531 -3.22 -9.07 17.96
CA LEU A 531 -1.86 -8.88 18.52
C LEU A 531 -1.04 -10.19 18.51
N GLY A 532 -1.62 -11.31 18.95
CA GLY A 532 -0.94 -12.59 19.04
C GLY A 532 -0.42 -13.09 17.69
N PRO A 533 -1.28 -13.27 16.67
CA PRO A 533 -0.85 -13.67 15.33
C PRO A 533 0.13 -12.68 14.71
N TRP A 534 -0.08 -11.37 14.91
CA TRP A 534 0.84 -10.35 14.42
C TRP A 534 2.26 -10.52 15.00
N LEU A 535 2.40 -10.78 16.31
CA LEU A 535 3.69 -11.01 16.95
C LEU A 535 4.43 -12.21 16.36
N TRP A 536 3.73 -13.32 16.08
CA TRP A 536 4.34 -14.49 15.45
C TRP A 536 4.89 -14.17 14.06
N PHE A 537 4.08 -13.50 13.22
CA PHE A 537 4.51 -13.10 11.88
C PHE A 537 5.67 -12.10 11.91
N LYS A 538 5.64 -11.09 12.79
CA LYS A 538 6.76 -10.15 12.91
C LYS A 538 8.00 -10.82 13.50
N GLY A 539 7.86 -11.77 14.43
CA GLY A 539 8.96 -12.60 14.94
C GLY A 539 9.63 -13.41 13.82
N TYR A 540 8.83 -14.03 12.95
CA TYR A 540 9.30 -14.73 11.75
C TYR A 540 10.09 -13.80 10.82
N TRP A 541 9.53 -12.63 10.51
CA TRP A 541 10.21 -11.67 9.62
C TRP A 541 11.42 -11.00 10.26
N LEU A 542 11.43 -10.80 11.58
CA LEU A 542 12.61 -10.35 12.32
C LEU A 542 13.76 -11.37 12.25
N ALA A 543 13.45 -12.67 12.28
CA ALA A 543 14.45 -13.72 12.09
C ALA A 543 15.05 -13.69 10.67
N TRP A 544 14.23 -13.50 9.63
CA TRP A 544 14.71 -13.24 8.27
C TRP A 544 15.54 -11.96 8.16
N ALA A 545 15.09 -10.87 8.77
CA ALA A 545 15.78 -9.59 8.82
C ALA A 545 17.16 -9.73 9.49
N LEU A 546 17.26 -10.50 10.56
CA LEU A 546 18.53 -10.83 11.22
C LEU A 546 19.47 -11.60 10.29
N LEU A 547 18.95 -12.59 9.55
CA LEU A 547 19.73 -13.34 8.55
C LEU A 547 20.22 -12.43 7.42
N LEU A 548 19.37 -11.53 6.93
CA LEU A 548 19.74 -10.51 5.94
C LEU A 548 20.81 -9.55 6.48
N ALA A 549 20.73 -9.13 7.74
CA ALA A 549 21.75 -8.30 8.38
C ALA A 549 23.10 -9.02 8.47
N VAL A 550 23.11 -10.33 8.77
CA VAL A 550 24.33 -11.16 8.73
C VAL A 550 24.91 -11.17 7.31
N GLY A 551 24.07 -11.42 6.30
CA GLY A 551 24.50 -11.36 4.89
C GLY A 551 25.06 -9.99 4.49
N GLY A 552 24.36 -8.91 4.85
CA GLY A 552 24.78 -7.53 4.61
C GLY A 552 26.11 -7.18 5.28
N ARG A 553 26.33 -7.63 6.52
CA ARG A 553 27.62 -7.47 7.22
C ARG A 553 28.74 -8.21 6.49
N LEU A 554 28.53 -9.47 6.12
CA LEU A 554 29.55 -10.30 5.47
C LEU A 554 29.97 -9.72 4.11
N LEU A 555 29.01 -9.19 3.36
CA LEU A 555 29.19 -8.63 2.02
C LEU A 555 29.51 -7.12 2.03
N TRP A 556 29.63 -6.49 3.20
CA TRP A 556 29.93 -5.07 3.33
C TRP A 556 31.28 -4.72 2.68
N MET A 557 31.28 -3.80 1.73
CA MET A 557 32.47 -3.43 0.96
C MET A 557 33.23 -2.25 1.56
N ARG A 558 34.56 -2.40 1.62
CA ARG A 558 35.55 -1.38 2.00
C ARG A 558 36.57 -1.07 0.89
N SER A 559 36.34 -1.51 -0.34
CA SER A 559 37.23 -1.14 -1.45
C SER A 559 36.43 -0.84 -2.70
N ALA A 560 36.98 0.03 -3.55
CA ALA A 560 36.28 0.59 -4.69
C ALA A 560 35.99 -0.45 -5.81
N THR A 561 36.74 -1.55 -5.91
CA THR A 561 36.67 -2.46 -7.08
C THR A 561 36.92 -3.96 -6.81
N PRO A 562 36.26 -4.64 -5.85
CA PRO A 562 36.32 -6.10 -5.78
C PRO A 562 35.28 -6.75 -6.71
N SER A 563 35.72 -7.76 -7.48
CA SER A 563 34.84 -8.67 -8.20
C SER A 563 33.94 -9.46 -7.24
N LEU A 564 32.79 -9.96 -7.71
CA LEU A 564 31.84 -10.71 -6.87
C LEU A 564 32.50 -11.95 -6.22
N ARG A 565 33.45 -12.59 -6.90
CA ARG A 565 34.28 -13.69 -6.36
C ARG A 565 35.09 -13.27 -5.14
N MET A 566 35.72 -12.10 -5.20
CA MET A 566 36.51 -11.56 -4.09
C MET A 566 35.64 -11.24 -2.87
N ARG A 567 34.39 -10.80 -3.09
CA ARG A 567 33.43 -10.59 -1.98
C ARG A 567 33.07 -11.88 -1.27
N LEU A 568 32.83 -12.96 -2.02
CA LEU A 568 32.54 -14.26 -1.44
C LEU A 568 33.73 -14.83 -0.68
N GLN A 569 34.96 -14.62 -1.17
CA GLN A 569 36.18 -15.00 -0.45
C GLN A 569 36.35 -14.20 0.86
N LEU A 570 36.15 -12.88 0.82
CA LEU A 570 36.18 -12.04 2.03
C LEU A 570 35.07 -12.42 3.02
N ALA A 571 33.87 -12.73 2.53
CA ALA A 571 32.76 -13.21 3.37
C ALA A 571 33.14 -14.50 4.11
N ARG A 572 33.81 -15.44 3.44
CA ARG A 572 34.33 -16.66 4.08
C ARG A 572 35.36 -16.36 5.16
N GLN A 573 36.29 -15.43 4.90
CA GLN A 573 37.29 -15.00 5.89
C GLN A 573 36.67 -14.28 7.09
N ARG A 574 35.50 -13.66 6.92
CA ARG A 574 34.74 -12.96 7.97
C ARG A 574 33.79 -13.87 8.77
N LEU A 575 33.68 -15.15 8.41
CA LEU A 575 32.89 -16.11 9.18
C LEU A 575 33.58 -16.40 10.51
N SER A 576 32.94 -15.95 11.58
CA SER A 576 33.35 -16.25 12.96
C SER A 576 32.34 -17.19 13.60
N ARG A 577 32.73 -17.88 14.69
CA ARG A 577 31.81 -18.69 15.50
C ARG A 577 30.59 -17.89 15.96
N PHE A 578 30.79 -16.61 16.31
CA PHE A 578 29.71 -15.70 16.67
C PHE A 578 28.77 -15.41 15.49
N THR A 579 29.31 -15.13 14.30
CA THR A 579 28.50 -14.92 13.09
C THR A 579 27.66 -16.15 12.76
N LEU A 580 28.24 -17.35 12.89
CA LEU A 580 27.54 -18.62 12.67
C LEU A 580 26.46 -18.86 13.73
N ALA A 581 26.72 -18.56 15.00
CA ALA A 581 25.73 -18.66 16.07
C ALA A 581 24.52 -17.75 15.82
N VAL A 582 24.75 -16.49 15.44
CA VAL A 582 23.67 -15.55 15.10
C VAL A 582 22.87 -16.04 13.89
N ALA A 583 23.54 -16.54 12.86
CA ALA A 583 22.86 -17.13 11.70
C ALA A 583 22.04 -18.38 12.07
N ALA A 584 22.56 -19.24 12.95
CA ALA A 584 21.86 -20.42 13.43
C ALA A 584 20.62 -20.07 14.26
N VAL A 585 20.70 -19.04 15.13
CA VAL A 585 19.55 -18.51 15.87
C VAL A 585 18.50 -17.96 14.91
N ALA A 586 18.92 -17.20 13.89
CA ALA A 586 18.01 -16.69 12.86
C ALA A 586 17.30 -17.83 12.10
N LEU A 587 18.04 -18.85 11.67
CA LEU A 587 17.49 -20.02 10.97
C LEU A 587 16.55 -20.85 11.87
N GLY A 588 16.92 -21.06 13.13
CA GLY A 588 16.06 -21.71 14.12
C GLY A 588 14.77 -20.93 14.36
N GLY A 589 14.88 -19.60 14.48
CA GLY A 589 13.74 -18.69 14.59
C GLY A 589 12.80 -18.79 13.38
N ILE A 590 13.33 -18.79 12.15
CA ILE A 590 12.57 -18.98 10.91
C ILE A 590 11.83 -20.33 10.93
N GLY A 591 12.52 -21.42 11.28
CA GLY A 591 11.93 -22.76 11.32
C GLY A 591 10.82 -22.90 12.37
N LEU A 592 11.05 -22.43 13.60
CA LEU A 592 10.10 -22.54 14.70
C LEU A 592 8.88 -21.64 14.50
N THR A 593 9.09 -20.35 14.23
CA THR A 593 7.99 -19.40 14.04
C THR A 593 7.25 -19.65 12.73
N GLY A 594 7.97 -19.96 11.65
CA GLY A 594 7.40 -20.32 10.35
C GLY A 594 6.60 -21.62 10.41
N GLY A 595 7.10 -22.64 11.12
CA GLY A 595 6.39 -23.90 11.34
C GLY A 595 5.11 -23.71 12.16
N TYR A 596 5.15 -22.90 13.22
CA TYR A 596 3.96 -22.58 14.02
C TYR A 596 2.92 -21.79 13.21
N ILE A 597 3.35 -20.82 12.41
CA ILE A 597 2.46 -20.07 11.51
C ILE A 597 1.83 -21.03 10.50
N TYR A 598 2.63 -21.85 9.82
CA TYR A 598 2.15 -22.82 8.83
C TYR A 598 1.16 -23.81 9.43
N TYR A 599 1.41 -24.30 10.64
CA TYR A 599 0.48 -25.17 11.36
C TYR A 599 -0.87 -24.47 11.60
N ASN A 600 -0.85 -23.20 12.03
CA ASN A 600 -2.08 -22.44 12.23
C ASN A 600 -2.81 -22.15 10.91
N THR A 601 -2.09 -21.75 9.86
CA THR A 601 -2.69 -21.26 8.61
C THR A 601 -3.07 -22.35 7.63
N ASN A 602 -2.43 -23.52 7.67
CA ASN A 602 -2.58 -24.59 6.68
C ASN A 602 -3.07 -25.92 7.28
N VAL A 603 -2.83 -26.18 8.57
CA VAL A 603 -3.25 -27.44 9.22
C VAL A 603 -4.52 -27.23 10.05
N LEU A 604 -4.53 -26.23 10.96
CA LEU A 604 -5.71 -25.89 11.76
C LEU A 604 -6.78 -25.14 10.94
N ASN A 605 -6.36 -24.41 9.92
CA ASN A 605 -7.23 -23.64 9.04
C ASN A 605 -6.97 -24.03 7.59
N ALA A 606 -8.01 -24.00 6.75
CA ALA A 606 -7.87 -24.25 5.33
C ALA A 606 -7.23 -23.03 4.64
N TYR A 607 -6.05 -23.23 4.06
CA TYR A 607 -5.45 -22.26 3.16
C TYR A 607 -6.08 -22.41 1.77
N THR A 608 -6.71 -21.34 1.28
CA THR A 608 -7.27 -21.29 -0.07
C THR A 608 -6.62 -20.15 -0.86
N THR A 609 -6.25 -20.42 -2.09
CA THR A 609 -5.72 -19.40 -3.01
C THR A 609 -6.84 -18.60 -3.67
N ALA A 610 -6.53 -17.46 -4.28
CA ALA A 610 -7.50 -16.69 -5.05
C ALA A 610 -8.02 -17.48 -6.25
N ALA A 611 -7.15 -18.26 -6.91
CA ALA A 611 -7.53 -19.13 -8.01
C ALA A 611 -8.53 -20.21 -7.58
N GLU A 612 -8.29 -20.88 -6.45
CA GLU A 612 -9.21 -21.87 -5.89
C GLU A 612 -10.55 -21.25 -5.47
N ARG A 613 -10.54 -20.03 -4.90
CA ARG A 613 -11.79 -19.31 -4.59
C ARG A 613 -12.58 -18.97 -5.86
N THR A 614 -11.91 -18.47 -6.89
CA THR A 614 -12.52 -18.20 -8.20
C THR A 614 -13.12 -19.48 -8.81
N GLU A 615 -12.36 -20.58 -8.79
CA GLU A 615 -12.82 -21.87 -9.29
C GLU A 615 -14.02 -22.38 -8.49
N ARG A 616 -13.99 -22.27 -7.16
CA ARG A 616 -15.11 -22.68 -6.29
C ARG A 616 -16.38 -21.91 -6.62
N ASN A 617 -16.29 -20.59 -6.78
CA ASN A 617 -17.43 -19.74 -7.16
C ASN A 617 -17.97 -20.09 -8.55
N ALA A 618 -17.08 -20.35 -9.52
CA ALA A 618 -17.47 -20.77 -10.86
C ALA A 618 -18.17 -22.14 -10.84
N ARG A 619 -17.61 -23.12 -10.12
CA ARG A 619 -18.22 -24.47 -9.97
C ARG A 619 -19.60 -24.39 -9.31
N TYR A 620 -19.75 -23.58 -8.27
CA TYR A 620 -21.05 -23.33 -7.64
C TYR A 620 -22.08 -22.81 -8.65
N GLU A 621 -21.72 -21.82 -9.44
CA GLU A 621 -22.61 -21.24 -10.44
C GLU A 621 -22.93 -22.23 -11.58
N LEU A 622 -21.94 -22.98 -12.08
CA LEU A 622 -22.15 -23.98 -13.13
C LEU A 622 -23.06 -25.13 -12.68
N GLN A 623 -22.90 -25.61 -11.44
CA GLN A 623 -23.65 -26.75 -10.93
C GLN A 623 -25.06 -26.36 -10.44
N TYR A 624 -25.17 -25.25 -9.72
CA TYR A 624 -26.40 -24.85 -9.03
C TYR A 624 -27.13 -23.67 -9.68
N GLY A 625 -26.52 -22.98 -10.65
CA GLY A 625 -27.13 -21.84 -11.35
C GLY A 625 -28.45 -22.18 -12.05
N ARG A 626 -28.65 -23.45 -12.43
CA ARG A 626 -29.94 -23.94 -12.98
C ARG A 626 -31.13 -23.77 -12.03
N TYR A 627 -30.87 -23.61 -10.72
CA TYR A 627 -31.90 -23.45 -9.69
C TYR A 627 -32.17 -21.99 -9.32
N LYS A 628 -31.51 -21.03 -9.97
CA LYS A 628 -31.60 -19.58 -9.66
C LYS A 628 -33.03 -19.03 -9.70
N HIS A 629 -33.88 -19.56 -10.58
CA HIS A 629 -35.27 -19.12 -10.76
C HIS A 629 -36.30 -20.12 -10.24
N LEU A 630 -35.85 -21.17 -9.53
CA LEU A 630 -36.76 -22.16 -8.95
C LEU A 630 -37.49 -21.52 -7.77
N PRO A 631 -38.83 -21.63 -7.67
CA PRO A 631 -39.55 -21.16 -6.50
C PRO A 631 -39.08 -21.91 -5.26
N GLN A 632 -38.81 -21.16 -4.19
CA GLN A 632 -38.40 -21.67 -2.89
C GLN A 632 -39.29 -21.02 -1.82
N PRO A 633 -39.54 -21.70 -0.69
CA PRO A 633 -40.40 -21.13 0.34
C PRO A 633 -39.70 -19.93 0.98
N LEU A 634 -40.51 -18.93 1.27
CA LEU A 634 -40.07 -17.65 1.80
C LEU A 634 -39.92 -17.72 3.33
N LEU A 635 -38.91 -17.04 3.87
CA LEU A 635 -38.68 -17.02 5.31
C LEU A 635 -39.65 -16.02 5.94
N ARG A 636 -40.51 -16.48 6.86
CA ARG A 636 -41.50 -15.62 7.53
C ARG A 636 -41.21 -15.39 9.01
N ALA A 637 -40.66 -16.37 9.70
CA ALA A 637 -40.23 -16.18 11.08
C ALA A 637 -38.93 -16.92 11.38
N VAL A 638 -38.15 -16.36 12.31
CA VAL A 638 -36.89 -16.92 12.80
C VAL A 638 -36.91 -16.87 14.32
N SER A 639 -36.77 -18.03 14.96
CA SER A 639 -36.54 -18.15 16.39
C SER A 639 -35.12 -18.66 16.63
N LEU A 640 -34.32 -17.94 17.41
CA LEU A 640 -32.93 -18.28 17.73
C LEU A 640 -32.75 -18.49 19.22
N GLN A 641 -32.02 -19.53 19.59
CA GLN A 641 -31.40 -19.69 20.89
C GLN A 641 -29.88 -19.70 20.70
N LEU A 642 -29.22 -18.68 21.21
CA LEU A 642 -27.82 -18.39 20.97
C LEU A 642 -27.03 -18.51 22.27
N ASP A 643 -26.11 -19.45 22.35
CA ASP A 643 -25.16 -19.61 23.45
C ASP A 643 -23.78 -19.11 23.02
N LEU A 644 -23.39 -17.94 23.53
CA LEU A 644 -22.08 -17.34 23.29
C LEU A 644 -21.12 -17.67 24.44
N HIS A 645 -19.92 -18.14 24.08
CA HIS A 645 -18.79 -18.34 24.97
C HIS A 645 -17.58 -17.55 24.48
N PRO A 646 -17.57 -16.21 24.66
CA PRO A 646 -16.53 -15.34 24.12
C PRO A 646 -15.12 -15.64 24.61
N SER A 647 -14.95 -16.06 25.88
CA SER A 647 -13.64 -16.44 26.42
C SER A 647 -13.00 -17.63 25.69
N GLN A 648 -13.83 -18.54 25.18
CA GLN A 648 -13.41 -19.74 24.44
C GLN A 648 -13.45 -19.52 22.92
N ARG A 649 -13.87 -18.34 22.46
CA ARG A 649 -14.15 -18.03 21.04
C ARG A 649 -15.06 -19.09 20.39
N LYS A 650 -16.12 -19.44 21.11
CA LYS A 650 -17.08 -20.49 20.75
C LYS A 650 -18.50 -19.94 20.76
N ALA A 651 -19.32 -20.37 19.81
CA ALA A 651 -20.74 -20.09 19.79
C ALA A 651 -21.54 -21.30 19.33
N ASP A 652 -22.73 -21.45 19.87
CA ASP A 652 -23.71 -22.47 19.50
C ASP A 652 -25.05 -21.79 19.25
N VAL A 653 -25.65 -22.03 18.10
CA VAL A 653 -26.91 -21.43 17.68
C VAL A 653 -27.88 -22.54 17.37
N GLN A 654 -28.97 -22.61 18.11
CA GLN A 654 -30.12 -23.42 17.75
C GLN A 654 -31.15 -22.49 17.11
N ALA A 655 -31.60 -22.83 15.91
CA ALA A 655 -32.46 -21.95 15.13
C ALA A 655 -33.63 -22.74 14.56
N THR A 656 -34.80 -22.10 14.54
CA THR A 656 -36.00 -22.60 13.87
C THR A 656 -36.50 -21.54 12.89
N TYR A 657 -36.64 -21.93 11.63
CA TYR A 657 -37.24 -21.15 10.57
C TYR A 657 -38.69 -21.58 10.35
N LEU A 658 -39.57 -20.61 10.19
CA LEU A 658 -40.90 -20.80 9.61
C LEU A 658 -40.83 -20.36 8.15
N LEU A 659 -40.94 -21.32 7.26
CA LEU A 659 -40.92 -21.14 5.81
C LEU A 659 -42.35 -21.22 5.28
N VAL A 660 -42.74 -20.35 4.35
CA VAL A 660 -44.08 -20.33 3.75
C VAL A 660 -43.98 -20.36 2.23
N ASN A 661 -44.75 -21.22 1.58
CA ASN A 661 -44.82 -21.21 0.12
C ASN A 661 -45.78 -20.13 -0.35
N GLU A 662 -45.25 -18.97 -0.74
CA GLU A 662 -46.06 -17.90 -1.35
C GLU A 662 -46.07 -17.95 -2.88
N SER A 663 -45.43 -18.97 -3.46
CA SER A 663 -45.47 -19.18 -4.89
C SER A 663 -46.81 -19.82 -5.31
N GLY A 664 -47.18 -19.65 -6.57
CA GLY A 664 -48.35 -20.32 -7.16
C GLY A 664 -48.13 -21.80 -7.49
N GLN A 665 -46.98 -22.38 -7.12
CA GLN A 665 -46.59 -23.75 -7.48
C GLN A 665 -46.30 -24.58 -6.23
N ALA A 666 -46.54 -25.90 -6.29
CA ALA A 666 -46.15 -26.80 -5.21
C ALA A 666 -44.62 -26.99 -5.21
N ILE A 667 -44.00 -26.94 -4.02
CA ILE A 667 -42.55 -27.10 -3.86
C ILE A 667 -42.26 -28.48 -3.28
N ASP A 668 -41.62 -29.35 -4.07
CA ASP A 668 -41.26 -30.71 -3.67
C ASP A 668 -39.82 -30.83 -3.13
N THR A 669 -38.94 -29.89 -3.51
CA THR A 669 -37.51 -29.91 -3.19
C THR A 669 -37.08 -28.61 -2.54
N LEU A 670 -36.56 -28.72 -1.31
CA LEU A 670 -35.98 -27.62 -0.55
C LEU A 670 -34.48 -27.52 -0.83
N HIS A 671 -34.04 -26.34 -1.25
CA HIS A 671 -32.63 -26.00 -1.44
C HIS A 671 -32.12 -25.25 -0.22
N LEU A 672 -31.02 -25.70 0.36
CA LEU A 672 -30.43 -25.10 1.56
C LEU A 672 -28.94 -24.87 1.36
N ALA A 673 -28.51 -23.61 1.46
CA ALA A 673 -27.12 -23.22 1.35
C ALA A 673 -26.50 -22.97 2.73
N THR A 674 -25.57 -23.82 3.17
CA THR A 674 -24.90 -23.69 4.48
C THR A 674 -23.79 -22.64 4.43
N ALA A 675 -23.62 -21.88 5.51
CA ALA A 675 -22.60 -20.84 5.58
C ALA A 675 -21.17 -21.41 5.71
N GLU A 676 -20.18 -20.69 5.19
CA GLU A 676 -18.77 -21.10 5.29
C GLU A 676 -18.18 -20.76 6.68
N GLY A 677 -17.28 -21.63 7.17
CA GLY A 677 -16.55 -21.41 8.41
C GLY A 677 -17.36 -21.66 9.69
N VAL A 678 -18.55 -22.26 9.57
CA VAL A 678 -19.38 -22.78 10.67
C VAL A 678 -19.82 -24.20 10.33
N ILE A 679 -20.19 -24.98 11.35
CA ILE A 679 -20.71 -26.34 11.17
C ILE A 679 -22.22 -26.28 11.36
N THR A 680 -22.99 -26.58 10.32
CA THR A 680 -24.45 -26.76 10.40
C THR A 680 -24.75 -28.24 10.57
N SER A 681 -25.54 -28.58 11.59
CA SER A 681 -25.89 -29.95 12.01
C SER A 681 -27.33 -30.01 12.53
N ASP A 682 -27.78 -31.20 12.93
CA ASP A 682 -29.09 -31.44 13.54
C ASP A 682 -30.27 -30.86 12.73
N LEU A 683 -30.21 -31.00 11.40
CA LEU A 683 -31.26 -30.51 10.52
C LEU A 683 -32.50 -31.39 10.65
N HIS A 684 -33.61 -30.78 11.05
CA HIS A 684 -34.90 -31.45 11.20
C HIS A 684 -36.04 -30.61 10.63
N LEU A 685 -36.85 -31.24 9.78
CA LEU A 685 -38.07 -30.67 9.20
C LEU A 685 -39.29 -31.28 9.92
N ASP A 686 -40.36 -30.50 10.08
CA ASP A 686 -41.63 -30.97 10.66
C ASP A 686 -42.39 -32.02 9.82
N ARG A 687 -41.77 -32.47 8.72
CA ARG A 687 -42.29 -33.49 7.82
C ARG A 687 -41.16 -34.41 7.32
N PRO A 688 -41.49 -35.64 6.93
CA PRO A 688 -40.51 -36.56 6.33
C PRO A 688 -39.88 -35.99 5.05
N PHE A 689 -38.57 -36.17 4.92
CA PHE A 689 -37.80 -35.74 3.76
C PHE A 689 -36.67 -36.73 3.49
N THR A 690 -36.16 -36.70 2.25
CA THR A 690 -35.01 -37.50 1.81
C THR A 690 -33.92 -36.60 1.26
N PRO A 691 -32.65 -36.74 1.70
CA PRO A 691 -31.54 -35.98 1.15
C PRO A 691 -31.25 -36.48 -0.28
N LEU A 692 -31.32 -35.58 -1.26
CA LEU A 692 -30.97 -35.89 -2.66
C LEU A 692 -29.49 -35.61 -2.94
N LEU A 693 -28.95 -34.55 -2.34
CA LEU A 693 -27.57 -34.13 -2.50
C LEU A 693 -27.13 -33.35 -1.25
N GLU A 694 -25.96 -33.68 -0.73
CA GLU A 694 -25.32 -32.93 0.34
C GLU A 694 -23.92 -32.51 -0.09
N ASP A 695 -23.81 -31.36 -0.76
CA ASP A 695 -22.51 -30.83 -1.18
C ASP A 695 -21.89 -30.00 -0.08
N ARG A 696 -21.05 -30.65 0.73
CA ARG A 696 -20.29 -30.00 1.81
C ARG A 696 -19.17 -29.09 1.31
N VAL A 697 -18.73 -29.22 0.06
CA VAL A 697 -17.61 -28.43 -0.50
C VAL A 697 -18.12 -27.07 -0.99
N LEU A 698 -19.23 -27.06 -1.71
CA LEU A 698 -19.87 -25.83 -2.21
C LEU A 698 -20.97 -25.30 -1.26
N GLY A 699 -21.29 -26.07 -0.23
CA GLY A 699 -22.26 -25.72 0.82
C GLY A 699 -23.67 -25.56 0.27
N HIS A 700 -24.11 -26.47 -0.60
CA HIS A 700 -25.44 -26.47 -1.24
C HIS A 700 -26.10 -27.85 -1.13
N ASN A 701 -27.20 -27.93 -0.39
CA ASN A 701 -27.90 -29.18 -0.09
C ASN A 701 -29.30 -29.19 -0.72
N LEU A 702 -29.77 -30.36 -1.15
CA LEU A 702 -31.11 -30.57 -1.69
C LEU A 702 -31.85 -31.64 -0.87
N TYR A 703 -33.03 -31.28 -0.36
CA TYR A 703 -33.90 -32.17 0.40
C TYR A 703 -35.25 -32.31 -0.30
N ARG A 704 -35.63 -33.54 -0.68
CA ARG A 704 -36.95 -33.82 -1.24
C ARG A 704 -37.94 -34.08 -0.11
N LEU A 705 -39.02 -33.31 -0.09
CA LEU A 705 -40.14 -33.49 0.82
C LEU A 705 -40.99 -34.67 0.33
N GLU A 706 -41.37 -35.59 1.21
CA GLU A 706 -42.30 -36.68 0.83
C GLU A 706 -43.70 -36.13 0.49
N ARG A 707 -44.08 -35.02 1.14
CA ARG A 707 -45.29 -34.25 0.83
C ARG A 707 -44.89 -32.86 0.35
N PRO A 708 -45.11 -32.53 -0.94
CA PRO A 708 -44.84 -31.21 -1.48
C PRO A 708 -45.57 -30.12 -0.70
N LEU A 709 -44.93 -28.97 -0.55
CA LEU A 709 -45.47 -27.79 0.09
C LEU A 709 -46.42 -27.09 -0.89
N GLN A 710 -47.73 -27.10 -0.64
CA GLN A 710 -48.70 -26.44 -1.52
C GLN A 710 -48.64 -24.91 -1.37
N PRO A 711 -49.13 -24.14 -2.35
CA PRO A 711 -49.29 -22.69 -2.19
C PRO A 711 -50.05 -22.35 -0.89
N GLY A 712 -49.46 -21.49 -0.07
CA GLY A 712 -49.96 -21.10 1.25
C GLY A 712 -49.55 -22.02 2.41
N ASP A 713 -49.00 -23.21 2.15
CA ASP A 713 -48.54 -24.10 3.21
C ASP A 713 -47.28 -23.56 3.90
N SER A 714 -47.09 -23.96 5.16
CA SER A 714 -45.90 -23.65 5.95
C SER A 714 -45.08 -24.89 6.31
N LEU A 715 -43.78 -24.68 6.54
CA LEU A 715 -42.79 -25.69 6.87
C LEU A 715 -41.88 -25.16 7.97
N ARG A 716 -41.72 -25.92 9.05
CA ARG A 716 -40.74 -25.61 10.10
C ARG A 716 -39.43 -26.36 9.83
N LEU A 717 -38.34 -25.60 9.83
CA LEU A 717 -36.97 -26.10 9.69
C LEU A 717 -36.18 -25.74 10.94
N SER A 718 -35.75 -26.75 11.69
CA SER A 718 -34.86 -26.59 12.85
C SER A 718 -33.46 -27.09 12.53
N PHE A 719 -32.44 -26.41 13.04
CA PHE A 719 -31.04 -26.77 12.83
C PHE A 719 -30.15 -26.17 13.93
N ARG A 720 -28.93 -26.71 14.03
CA ARG A 720 -27.90 -26.23 14.94
C ARG A 720 -26.67 -25.75 14.18
N VAL A 721 -26.16 -24.57 14.51
CA VAL A 721 -24.93 -23.99 13.95
C VAL A 721 -23.89 -23.86 15.06
N GLN A 722 -22.72 -24.44 14.84
CA GLN A 722 -21.62 -24.40 15.80
C GLN A 722 -20.40 -23.71 15.19
N TYR A 723 -19.76 -22.87 16.01
CA TYR A 723 -18.52 -22.20 15.67
C TYR A 723 -17.50 -22.36 16.81
N GLN A 724 -16.27 -22.70 16.44
CA GLN A 724 -15.13 -22.78 17.35
C GLN A 724 -13.90 -22.24 16.63
N ALA A 725 -13.35 -21.11 17.10
CA ALA A 725 -12.12 -20.59 16.52
C ALA A 725 -10.93 -21.51 16.86
N GLN A 726 -10.17 -21.92 15.84
CA GLN A 726 -8.91 -22.66 15.99
C GLN A 726 -7.74 -21.83 15.46
N GLY A 727 -6.77 -21.52 16.33
CA GLY A 727 -5.57 -20.78 15.92
C GLY A 727 -5.88 -19.42 15.28
N PHE A 728 -5.24 -19.17 14.12
CA PHE A 728 -5.48 -18.03 13.24
C PHE A 728 -5.32 -18.42 11.76
N SER A 729 -6.15 -17.86 10.88
CA SER A 729 -6.16 -18.21 9.45
C SER A 729 -5.24 -17.33 8.61
N HIS A 730 -4.91 -17.79 7.39
CA HIS A 730 -4.17 -16.99 6.41
C HIS A 730 -4.95 -15.73 5.99
N SER A 731 -6.28 -15.84 5.78
CA SER A 731 -7.14 -14.74 5.31
C SER A 731 -7.43 -13.65 6.34
N GLY A 732 -6.88 -13.77 7.56
CA GLY A 732 -7.11 -12.84 8.67
C GLY A 732 -7.77 -13.55 9.86
N ILE A 733 -8.19 -12.78 10.87
CA ILE A 733 -8.89 -13.34 12.03
C ILE A 733 -10.37 -12.98 11.93
N ARG A 734 -11.24 -14.00 11.91
CA ARG A 734 -12.69 -13.81 12.01
C ARG A 734 -13.02 -13.34 13.42
N ALA A 735 -13.28 -12.04 13.57
CA ALA A 735 -13.55 -11.39 14.85
C ALA A 735 -15.03 -11.51 15.29
N SER A 736 -15.74 -12.54 14.82
CA SER A 736 -17.18 -12.71 15.08
C SER A 736 -17.48 -13.13 16.52
N VAL A 737 -16.66 -13.99 17.13
CA VAL A 737 -16.79 -14.38 18.55
C VAL A 737 -15.50 -14.11 19.30
N ILE A 738 -15.51 -13.04 20.08
CA ILE A 738 -14.38 -12.49 20.84
C ILE A 738 -14.86 -11.89 22.18
N GLN A 739 -13.97 -11.84 23.18
CA GLN A 739 -14.30 -11.41 24.54
C GLN A 739 -15.00 -10.04 24.66
N ASN A 740 -14.75 -9.09 23.76
CA ASN A 740 -15.47 -7.82 23.73
C ASN A 740 -15.75 -7.42 22.29
N GLY A 741 -17.01 -7.14 21.93
CA GLY A 741 -17.40 -6.80 20.56
C GLY A 741 -17.62 -8.01 19.63
N SER A 742 -18.06 -9.16 20.16
CA SER A 742 -18.57 -10.24 19.31
C SER A 742 -19.72 -9.71 18.45
N TYR A 743 -19.77 -10.12 17.19
CA TYR A 743 -20.85 -9.80 16.28
C TYR A 743 -21.21 -11.00 15.40
N LEU A 744 -22.50 -11.19 15.16
CA LEU A 744 -23.01 -12.25 14.29
C LEU A 744 -23.82 -11.62 13.16
N ILE A 745 -23.51 -12.03 11.92
CA ILE A 745 -24.21 -11.62 10.70
C ILE A 745 -24.89 -12.85 10.11
N ASN A 746 -26.18 -12.73 9.78
CA ASN A 746 -27.01 -13.85 9.35
C ASN A 746 -26.41 -14.68 8.19
N TYR A 747 -26.02 -14.06 7.08
CA TYR A 747 -25.52 -14.78 5.89
C TYR A 747 -24.16 -15.46 6.08
N GLU A 748 -23.47 -15.12 7.16
CA GLU A 748 -22.18 -15.66 7.55
C GLU A 748 -22.28 -16.88 8.48
N TRP A 749 -23.47 -17.11 9.05
CA TRP A 749 -23.69 -18.08 10.13
C TRP A 749 -24.86 -19.01 9.84
N LEU A 750 -26.00 -18.44 9.47
CA LEU A 750 -27.22 -19.19 9.28
C LEU A 750 -27.33 -19.69 7.84
N PRO A 751 -27.93 -20.86 7.61
CA PRO A 751 -28.16 -21.36 6.26
C PRO A 751 -29.17 -20.48 5.53
N GLY A 752 -28.91 -20.23 4.25
CA GLY A 752 -29.79 -19.50 3.34
C GLY A 752 -30.70 -20.45 2.58
N ILE A 753 -31.95 -20.04 2.35
CA ILE A 753 -32.90 -20.81 1.51
C ILE A 753 -32.63 -20.50 0.05
N GLY A 754 -32.65 -21.54 -0.79
CA GLY A 754 -32.49 -21.42 -2.23
C GLY A 754 -31.05 -21.20 -2.69
N TYR A 755 -30.93 -20.89 -3.98
CA TYR A 755 -29.67 -20.53 -4.61
C TYR A 755 -29.20 -19.15 -4.13
N GLN A 756 -27.92 -19.03 -3.77
CA GLN A 756 -27.29 -17.80 -3.26
C GLN A 756 -26.53 -17.04 -4.38
N PRO A 757 -27.05 -15.91 -4.90
CA PRO A 757 -26.36 -15.13 -5.94
C PRO A 757 -25.04 -14.49 -5.47
N GLN A 758 -24.82 -14.34 -4.16
CA GLN A 758 -23.59 -13.75 -3.61
C GLN A 758 -22.36 -14.63 -3.85
N ARG A 759 -22.57 -15.94 -4.09
CA ARG A 759 -21.52 -16.91 -4.38
C ARG A 759 -21.15 -16.95 -5.87
N GLU A 760 -21.86 -16.21 -6.72
CA GLU A 760 -21.55 -16.11 -8.15
C GLU A 760 -20.20 -15.45 -8.39
N LEU A 761 -19.54 -15.90 -9.45
CA LEU A 761 -18.30 -15.30 -9.88
C LEU A 761 -18.58 -13.93 -10.48
N ARG A 762 -18.06 -12.84 -9.90
CA ARG A 762 -18.39 -11.48 -10.38
C ARG A 762 -17.51 -10.96 -11.50
N ASP A 763 -16.24 -11.38 -11.55
CA ASP A 763 -15.27 -10.91 -12.53
C ASP A 763 -15.57 -11.49 -13.91
N ASN A 764 -15.96 -10.65 -14.86
CA ASN A 764 -16.40 -11.12 -16.16
C ASN A 764 -15.29 -11.76 -17.02
N GLY A 765 -14.04 -11.31 -16.86
CA GLY A 765 -12.90 -11.94 -17.52
C GLY A 765 -12.72 -13.38 -17.05
N GLN A 766 -12.88 -13.62 -15.74
CA GLN A 766 -12.88 -14.98 -15.18
C GLN A 766 -14.13 -15.76 -15.61
N ARG A 767 -15.34 -15.16 -15.60
CA ARG A 767 -16.59 -15.83 -16.03
C ARG A 767 -16.48 -16.42 -17.44
N GLN A 768 -15.91 -15.66 -18.37
CA GLN A 768 -15.70 -16.12 -19.75
C GLN A 768 -14.81 -17.38 -19.82
N GLN A 769 -13.76 -17.47 -19.00
CA GLN A 769 -12.88 -18.65 -18.94
C GLN A 769 -13.61 -19.92 -18.51
N TYR A 770 -14.67 -19.78 -17.71
CA TYR A 770 -15.52 -20.88 -17.26
C TYR A 770 -16.78 -21.06 -18.13
N GLY A 771 -16.92 -20.34 -19.24
CA GLY A 771 -18.09 -20.40 -20.12
C GLY A 771 -19.37 -19.81 -19.51
N LEU A 772 -19.24 -18.97 -18.48
CA LEU A 772 -20.36 -18.28 -17.83
C LEU A 772 -20.70 -16.99 -18.59
N GLY A 773 -21.99 -16.68 -18.74
CA GLY A 773 -22.45 -15.43 -19.34
C GLY A 773 -22.05 -14.19 -18.51
N PRO A 774 -22.04 -12.97 -19.05
CA PRO A 774 -21.57 -11.79 -18.33
C PRO A 774 -22.45 -11.43 -17.13
N TRP A 775 -21.82 -11.09 -16.02
CA TRP A 775 -22.41 -10.48 -14.84
C TRP A 775 -22.41 -8.95 -14.99
N SER A 776 -23.54 -8.32 -14.75
CA SER A 776 -23.66 -6.85 -14.74
C SER A 776 -24.35 -6.40 -13.47
N MET A 777 -23.88 -5.29 -12.92
CA MET A 777 -24.58 -4.63 -11.83
C MET A 777 -25.87 -4.00 -12.40
N PRO A 778 -27.05 -4.28 -11.83
CA PRO A 778 -28.29 -3.62 -12.22
C PRO A 778 -28.16 -2.12 -12.11
N SER A 779 -28.84 -1.42 -13.01
CA SER A 779 -29.01 0.01 -12.90
C SER A 779 -29.70 0.34 -11.58
N LEU A 780 -29.20 1.35 -10.85
CA LEU A 780 -29.87 1.88 -9.66
C LEU A 780 -31.29 2.41 -9.96
N TYR A 781 -31.58 2.71 -11.22
CA TYR A 781 -32.91 3.14 -11.70
C TYR A 781 -33.84 1.97 -12.07
N ASP A 782 -33.32 0.75 -12.16
CA ASP A 782 -34.10 -0.47 -12.31
C ASP A 782 -34.27 -1.07 -10.91
N SER A 783 -35.26 -0.55 -10.19
CA SER A 783 -35.56 -0.99 -8.83
C SER A 783 -35.82 -2.49 -8.85
N THR A 784 -36.65 -2.99 -9.78
CA THR A 784 -36.97 -4.42 -9.98
C THR A 784 -35.75 -5.34 -10.06
N ARG A 785 -34.71 -5.01 -10.85
CA ARG A 785 -33.47 -5.80 -10.88
C ARG A 785 -32.57 -5.57 -9.66
N THR A 786 -32.56 -4.36 -9.12
CA THR A 786 -31.80 -4.06 -7.89
C THR A 786 -32.32 -4.88 -6.70
N TRP A 787 -33.65 -5.09 -6.62
CA TRP A 787 -34.30 -5.96 -5.63
C TRP A 787 -33.91 -7.44 -5.76
N GLN A 788 -33.62 -7.93 -6.97
CA GLN A 788 -33.30 -9.34 -7.22
C GLN A 788 -31.89 -9.78 -6.79
N ILE A 789 -30.96 -8.84 -6.57
CA ILE A 789 -29.55 -9.15 -6.20
C ILE A 789 -29.33 -9.16 -4.68
N MET A 790 -30.26 -8.58 -3.92
CA MET A 790 -30.20 -8.49 -2.46
C MET A 790 -31.15 -9.51 -1.81
N PRO A 791 -30.70 -10.69 -1.36
CA PRO A 791 -31.54 -11.71 -0.73
C PRO A 791 -32.00 -11.27 0.67
N GLY A 792 -33.16 -11.75 1.13
CA GLY A 792 -33.67 -11.46 2.48
C GLY A 792 -34.28 -10.06 2.63
N GLN A 793 -34.96 -9.57 1.61
CA GLN A 793 -35.72 -8.31 1.63
C GLN A 793 -37.10 -8.45 2.32
N GLU A 794 -37.55 -9.68 2.55
CA GLU A 794 -38.85 -10.00 3.15
C GLU A 794 -38.89 -9.66 4.63
N LEU A 795 -39.99 -9.06 5.08
CA LEU A 795 -40.20 -8.79 6.49
C LEU A 795 -40.45 -10.10 7.24
N ILE A 796 -39.64 -10.36 8.27
CA ILE A 796 -39.72 -11.56 9.11
C ILE A 796 -40.07 -11.21 10.54
N ASP A 797 -40.77 -12.11 11.22
CA ASP A 797 -40.89 -12.06 12.66
C ASP A 797 -39.66 -12.72 13.29
N PHE A 798 -38.92 -11.96 14.09
CA PHE A 798 -37.67 -12.39 14.67
C PHE A 798 -37.79 -12.49 16.20
N GLU A 799 -37.40 -13.64 16.75
CA GLU A 799 -37.26 -13.85 18.17
C GLU A 799 -35.88 -14.43 18.46
N ALA A 800 -35.19 -13.91 19.48
CA ALA A 800 -33.91 -14.44 19.89
C ALA A 800 -33.77 -14.48 21.41
N VAL A 801 -33.33 -15.62 21.93
CA VAL A 801 -32.85 -15.78 23.30
C VAL A 801 -31.33 -15.91 23.25
N VAL A 802 -30.62 -14.92 23.79
CA VAL A 802 -29.15 -14.87 23.77
C VAL A 802 -28.61 -15.06 25.18
N SER A 803 -27.81 -16.09 25.37
CA SER A 803 -27.01 -16.34 26.57
C SER A 803 -25.54 -15.97 26.31
N THR A 804 -24.91 -15.30 27.28
CA THR A 804 -23.49 -14.93 27.19
C THR A 804 -22.77 -15.10 28.53
N GLU A 805 -21.52 -14.66 28.64
CA GLU A 805 -20.75 -14.67 29.89
C GLU A 805 -21.16 -13.51 30.83
N GLU A 806 -20.89 -13.68 32.13
CA GLU A 806 -21.17 -12.65 33.15
C GLU A 806 -20.43 -11.33 32.84
N GLY A 807 -21.09 -10.20 33.10
CA GLY A 807 -20.53 -8.87 32.82
C GLY A 807 -20.64 -8.42 31.35
N GLN A 808 -21.30 -9.20 30.48
CA GLN A 808 -21.61 -8.82 29.10
C GLN A 808 -23.11 -8.64 28.88
N LEU A 809 -23.44 -7.75 27.96
CA LEU A 809 -24.79 -7.47 27.50
C LEU A 809 -24.89 -7.77 26.00
N ALA A 810 -25.86 -8.59 25.62
CA ALA A 810 -26.21 -8.76 24.22
C ALA A 810 -27.15 -7.65 23.75
N VAL A 811 -26.89 -7.14 22.56
CA VAL A 811 -27.69 -6.12 21.89
C VAL A 811 -28.06 -6.67 20.52
N GLY A 812 -29.33 -6.58 20.17
CA GLY A 812 -29.85 -7.06 18.90
C GLY A 812 -31.00 -6.21 18.40
N PRO A 813 -31.47 -6.50 17.19
CA PRO A 813 -32.60 -5.78 16.62
C PRO A 813 -33.90 -6.24 17.29
N GLY A 814 -34.80 -5.29 17.58
CA GLY A 814 -36.07 -5.55 18.24
C GLY A 814 -36.22 -4.90 19.62
N GLN A 815 -37.33 -5.24 20.28
CA GLN A 815 -37.64 -4.84 21.65
C GLN A 815 -37.13 -5.92 22.63
N LEU A 816 -36.53 -5.47 23.73
CA LEU A 816 -36.16 -6.33 24.85
C LEU A 816 -37.44 -6.75 25.60
N LEU A 817 -37.76 -8.04 25.57
CA LEU A 817 -38.92 -8.59 26.28
C LEU A 817 -38.56 -8.94 27.73
N ARG A 818 -37.42 -9.61 27.93
CA ARG A 818 -37.00 -10.09 29.24
C ARG A 818 -35.48 -10.15 29.33
N HIS A 819 -34.96 -9.82 30.52
CA HIS A 819 -33.57 -10.03 30.90
C HIS A 819 -33.57 -10.78 32.24
N TRP A 820 -32.88 -11.92 32.30
CA TRP A 820 -32.77 -12.72 33.52
C TRP A 820 -31.41 -13.42 33.58
N THR A 821 -31.09 -14.00 34.73
CA THR A 821 -29.87 -14.78 34.91
C THR A 821 -30.25 -16.22 35.18
N GLU A 822 -29.63 -17.17 34.49
CA GLU A 822 -29.85 -18.61 34.66
C GLU A 822 -28.51 -19.33 34.65
N GLY A 823 -28.25 -20.19 35.65
CA GLY A 823 -26.97 -20.90 35.75
C GLY A 823 -25.74 -20.01 35.84
N GLY A 824 -25.87 -18.78 36.38
CA GLY A 824 -24.79 -17.79 36.45
C GLY A 824 -24.48 -17.05 35.14
N ARG A 825 -25.30 -17.24 34.10
CA ARG A 825 -25.16 -16.54 32.80
C ARG A 825 -26.32 -15.57 32.58
N PRO A 826 -26.08 -14.37 32.05
CA PRO A 826 -27.15 -13.46 31.62
C PRO A 826 -27.81 -14.00 30.35
N LEU A 827 -29.15 -14.01 30.34
CA LEU A 827 -30.00 -14.33 29.19
C LEU A 827 -30.88 -13.13 28.83
N LEU A 828 -30.97 -12.85 27.54
CA LEU A 828 -31.82 -11.79 26.99
C LEU A 828 -32.77 -12.37 25.95
N SER A 829 -34.05 -12.05 26.08
CA SER A 829 -35.07 -12.35 25.08
C SER A 829 -35.43 -11.07 24.32
N LEU A 830 -35.22 -11.12 23.00
CA LEU A 830 -35.48 -10.05 22.04
C LEU A 830 -36.58 -10.48 21.08
N CYS A 831 -37.47 -9.56 20.73
CA CYS A 831 -38.50 -9.78 19.70
C CYS A 831 -38.59 -8.58 18.76
N TYR A 832 -38.67 -8.86 17.46
CA TYR A 832 -38.86 -7.86 16.42
C TYR A 832 -39.86 -8.35 15.38
N GLN A 833 -41.04 -7.73 15.38
CA GLN A 833 -42.05 -7.95 14.34
C GLN A 833 -41.66 -7.22 13.06
N ARG A 834 -41.84 -7.89 11.91
CA ARG A 834 -41.49 -7.33 10.58
C ARG A 834 -40.07 -6.76 10.51
N ALA A 835 -39.09 -7.52 11.00
CA ALA A 835 -37.68 -7.22 10.85
C ALA A 835 -37.22 -7.44 9.39
N HIS A 836 -36.27 -6.65 8.93
CA HIS A 836 -35.56 -6.94 7.69
C HIS A 836 -34.39 -7.93 7.98
N PRO A 837 -34.34 -9.11 7.36
CA PRO A 837 -33.34 -10.16 7.59
C PRO A 837 -31.90 -9.66 7.43
N GLN A 838 -31.66 -8.74 6.51
CA GLN A 838 -30.34 -8.16 6.22
C GLN A 838 -29.75 -7.34 7.37
N TYR A 839 -30.57 -6.94 8.35
CA TYR A 839 -30.13 -6.17 9.52
C TYR A 839 -30.16 -6.98 10.82
N LEU A 840 -30.24 -8.32 10.73
CA LEU A 840 -30.07 -9.20 11.88
C LEU A 840 -28.60 -9.24 12.31
N LEU A 841 -28.19 -8.20 13.02
CA LEU A 841 -26.88 -8.02 13.62
C LEU A 841 -27.02 -8.10 15.14
N LEU A 842 -26.46 -9.15 15.73
CA LEU A 842 -26.32 -9.27 17.18
C LEU A 842 -24.92 -8.84 17.59
N PHE A 843 -24.84 -8.00 18.61
CA PHE A 843 -23.59 -7.48 19.18
C PHE A 843 -23.49 -7.84 20.66
N LEU A 844 -22.28 -8.12 21.14
CA LEU A 844 -21.98 -8.19 22.57
C LEU A 844 -21.17 -6.97 23.01
N ARG A 845 -21.59 -6.35 24.12
CA ARG A 845 -20.88 -5.27 24.80
C ARG A 845 -20.55 -5.66 26.24
N SER A 846 -19.29 -5.53 26.66
CA SER A 846 -18.92 -5.66 28.08
C SER A 846 -19.39 -4.43 28.89
N LEU A 847 -19.88 -4.66 30.11
CA LEU A 847 -20.35 -3.62 31.04
C LEU A 847 -19.19 -2.97 31.83
N CYS A 848 -17.98 -3.55 31.81
CA CYS A 848 -16.85 -3.10 32.63
C CYS A 848 -15.87 -2.15 31.92
N TYR A 849 -16.12 -1.78 30.66
CA TYR A 849 -15.31 -0.80 29.93
C TYR A 849 -16.18 0.42 29.56
N PRO A 850 -15.78 1.65 29.96
CA PRO A 850 -16.53 2.87 29.65
C PRO A 850 -16.62 3.14 28.15
#